data_AF-A0A1E4RKG8-F1
#
_entry.id   AF-A0A1E4RKG8-F1
#
_cell.length_a   1.000
_cell.length_b   1.000
_cell.length_c   1.000
_cell.angle_alpha   90.00
_cell.angle_beta   90.00
_cell.angle_gamma   90.00
#
_symmetry.space_group_name_H-M   'P 1'
#
loop_
_entity.id
_entity.type
_entity.pdbx_description
1 polymer ?
#
loop_
_entity_poly.entity_id
_entity_poly.type
_entity_poly.pdbx_seq_one_letter_code
_entity_poly.pdbx_strand_id
1 'polypeptide(L)'
;MSIYQRYASGAHDRAFFNNSKASHRIISIDNLTKPHADDNNSDYNSKDDKDNDDEQESVGFIQLNPLSGQFDPHNESIFSISSNSITEWLSIFPNAAYFTGYDESLFEHIVIIVYENLKSGKISTLSITKFGVVSYDNLILDSRSRFWPSCENLLPEHQKSNVRRALAITNLKNYNRLSNHPGQFVVNKHWDETTAGSIANNMNLLVDKKPDELGVKLLQLGLLQQHTIQSTILDVIYDNSSSTASSKIVEENNKLVFLLGAQLDQLFDPLLEYSPEHMDIVYIPPSSDEFERPQFESNTLIDSIVGEIINVQTNYTMGLVNLLQNFIIPLRVFVLASTPGSGITKVNQVFPPTIDEITRINCILHENLEKTSKLGYVEVFKVLGMTLPYFYKAFIRHEANLKNFQNRLNKFAKKNSRRIFENNDINKGGFSMSEIESIVSGSLLELPRLKLILRRLYDTVAIEKSKLTNFDGSIDEDPEMTIIESYYKSAIETIDAFGYVEVDEESKGNHNRIFTPTGKLLTELASNWPAELQYGWLSRKVVGIFELANVKEEVDEFHNIDIMIIFSDHILFLNIVDHDYYNNVKSSNKPFKKLSLADVLMHSLVNEKPLPSLSQFPSMKVKFWCGINDVIASTYKSYSPRTSSEEEYIRFMNVSKIGFRSTNLNNRTYTQYYQVLKQDNTNPDSNKIIELINKSKVLHKTQPFHLFKSYDANLHIYSTAHDKSTYEEEKSKSPFALFLNETIKDPAKYFEENPQIYLVLCASFINDFKIEIVGFNKTNNFTIHEIIFSEDLLKCLKEILAKNYFFLFTSYNAITEILTQGYKSDLSYYSNIFSKTNQQK
;
A
#
# COMPACT_ATOMS: atom_id res chain seq x y z
N MET A 1 5.49 -50.40 -29.51
CA MET A 1 4.81 -49.28 -30.22
C MET A 1 3.33 -49.57 -30.23
N SER A 2 2.56 -48.86 -29.40
CA SER A 2 1.10 -49.07 -29.28
C SER A 2 0.36 -48.23 -30.33
N ILE A 3 -0.86 -48.66 -30.66
CA ILE A 3 -1.80 -47.99 -31.57
C ILE A 3 -2.06 -46.52 -31.19
N TYR A 4 -1.73 -46.10 -29.96
CA TYR A 4 -1.90 -44.73 -29.46
C TYR A 4 -0.86 -43.73 -29.96
N GLN A 5 0.35 -44.15 -30.38
CA GLN A 5 1.33 -43.21 -30.95
C GLN A 5 0.90 -42.66 -32.33
N ARG A 6 -0.09 -43.27 -32.99
CA ARG A 6 -0.69 -42.74 -34.24
C ARG A 6 -1.79 -41.70 -34.01
N TYR A 7 -2.41 -41.64 -32.82
CA TYR A 7 -3.46 -40.66 -32.53
C TYR A 7 -2.92 -39.34 -31.95
N ALA A 8 -1.64 -39.29 -31.60
CA ALA A 8 -0.93 -38.09 -31.14
C ALA A 8 -0.44 -37.16 -32.28
N SER A 9 -0.70 -37.48 -33.55
CA SER A 9 -0.49 -36.53 -34.64
C SER A 9 -1.72 -35.62 -34.75
N GLY A 10 -1.55 -34.32 -34.49
CA GLY A 10 -2.58 -33.26 -34.49
C GLY A 10 -3.32 -32.99 -35.81
N ALA A 11 -3.57 -34.03 -36.62
CA ALA A 11 -4.38 -33.99 -37.82
C ALA A 11 -5.90 -33.88 -37.51
N HIS A 12 -6.34 -34.35 -36.33
CA HIS A 12 -7.76 -34.33 -35.95
C HIS A 12 -8.21 -32.97 -35.38
N ASP A 13 -7.29 -32.21 -34.78
CA ASP A 13 -7.60 -30.89 -34.20
C ASP A 13 -7.88 -29.84 -35.28
N ARG A 14 -7.22 -29.89 -36.44
CA ARG A 14 -7.52 -29.01 -37.58
C ARG A 14 -8.93 -29.22 -38.13
N ALA A 15 -9.48 -30.42 -38.05
CA ALA A 15 -10.85 -30.70 -38.52
C ALA A 15 -11.91 -30.18 -37.53
N PHE A 16 -11.62 -30.21 -36.23
CA PHE A 16 -12.54 -29.70 -35.20
C PHE A 16 -12.62 -28.15 -35.20
N PHE A 17 -11.48 -27.46 -35.33
CA PHE A 17 -11.45 -25.99 -35.41
C PHE A 17 -11.91 -25.42 -36.77
N ASN A 18 -11.91 -26.21 -37.85
CA ASN A 18 -12.46 -25.77 -39.13
C ASN A 18 -13.99 -25.92 -39.21
N ASN A 19 -14.59 -26.84 -38.46
CA ASN A 19 -16.05 -27.01 -38.46
C ASN A 19 -16.80 -25.95 -37.63
N SER A 20 -16.12 -25.18 -36.77
CA SER A 20 -16.71 -24.02 -36.07
C SER A 20 -16.71 -22.72 -36.89
N LYS A 21 -16.16 -22.73 -38.11
CA LYS A 21 -16.19 -21.58 -39.05
C LYS A 21 -17.31 -21.65 -40.09
N ALA A 22 -18.11 -22.72 -40.09
CA ALA A 22 -19.18 -22.94 -41.07
C ALA A 22 -20.56 -22.45 -40.57
N SER A 23 -20.66 -21.20 -40.14
CA SER A 23 -21.96 -20.54 -39.94
C SER A 23 -21.86 -19.01 -40.01
N HIS A 24 -21.22 -18.47 -41.05
CA HIS A 24 -21.50 -17.12 -41.53
C HIS A 24 -21.61 -17.13 -43.05
N ARG A 25 -22.82 -16.80 -43.53
CA ARG A 25 -23.14 -16.66 -44.95
C ARG A 25 -22.33 -15.51 -45.54
N ILE A 26 -21.59 -15.84 -46.60
CA ILE A 26 -20.98 -14.91 -47.55
C ILE A 26 -22.11 -14.20 -48.32
N ILE A 27 -22.13 -12.87 -48.29
CA ILE A 27 -22.73 -12.06 -49.36
C ILE A 27 -21.66 -11.08 -49.82
N SER A 28 -21.31 -11.23 -51.09
CA SER A 28 -20.35 -10.48 -51.88
C SER A 28 -20.75 -9.03 -52.11
N ILE A 29 -19.76 -8.15 -52.11
CA ILE A 29 -19.83 -6.76 -52.56
C ILE A 29 -19.93 -6.76 -54.08
N ASP A 30 -21.03 -6.22 -54.63
CA ASP A 30 -21.10 -5.59 -55.95
C ASP A 30 -22.45 -4.85 -56.05
N ASN A 31 -22.43 -3.52 -55.94
CA ASN A 31 -23.05 -2.61 -56.90
C ASN A 31 -23.03 -1.15 -56.43
N LEU A 32 -22.38 -0.35 -57.28
CA LEU A 32 -22.36 1.10 -57.37
C LEU A 32 -23.76 1.74 -57.49
N THR A 33 -23.77 3.07 -57.26
CA THR A 33 -24.67 4.13 -57.79
C THR A 33 -25.84 4.69 -56.95
N LYS A 34 -25.55 5.86 -56.33
CA LYS A 34 -26.22 7.19 -56.46
C LYS A 34 -27.59 7.47 -55.77
N PRO A 35 -27.95 8.77 -55.56
CA PRO A 35 -28.62 9.33 -54.37
C PRO A 35 -30.06 9.83 -54.62
N HIS A 36 -30.75 10.28 -53.55
CA HIS A 36 -31.78 11.36 -53.43
C HIS A 36 -32.65 11.08 -52.17
N ALA A 37 -32.72 11.97 -51.17
CA ALA A 37 -33.44 13.25 -51.06
C ALA A 37 -34.87 13.12 -50.49
N ASP A 38 -35.05 13.79 -49.35
CA ASP A 38 -36.22 14.51 -48.83
C ASP A 38 -37.45 13.82 -48.18
N ASP A 39 -37.79 14.45 -47.05
CA ASP A 39 -39.12 14.79 -46.52
C ASP A 39 -39.81 13.98 -45.39
N ASN A 40 -39.69 14.58 -44.19
CA ASN A 40 -40.75 15.17 -43.34
C ASN A 40 -41.69 14.31 -42.46
N ASN A 41 -41.72 14.78 -41.20
CA ASN A 41 -42.82 14.82 -40.22
C ASN A 41 -43.31 13.50 -39.62
N SER A 42 -43.78 13.41 -38.37
CA SER A 42 -43.79 14.26 -37.17
C SER A 42 -44.34 13.36 -36.03
N ASP A 43 -44.20 13.83 -34.79
CA ASP A 43 -45.06 13.51 -33.62
C ASP A 43 -44.74 12.30 -32.71
N TYR A 44 -43.93 12.61 -31.68
CA TYR A 44 -44.24 12.54 -30.24
C TYR A 44 -45.01 11.32 -29.69
N ASN A 45 -44.33 10.42 -28.96
CA ASN A 45 -44.28 10.45 -27.48
C ASN A 45 -43.53 9.26 -26.85
N SER A 46 -42.53 9.60 -26.03
CA SER A 46 -42.11 9.01 -24.74
C SER A 46 -42.18 7.48 -24.52
N LYS A 47 -41.01 6.83 -24.39
CA LYS A 47 -40.54 6.14 -23.16
C LYS A 47 -39.25 5.34 -23.42
N ASP A 48 -38.35 5.47 -22.44
CA ASP A 48 -37.25 4.55 -22.10
C ASP A 48 -36.02 4.52 -23.03
N ASP A 49 -35.22 5.58 -22.97
CA ASP A 49 -33.76 5.51 -23.20
C ASP A 49 -33.13 4.73 -22.04
N LYS A 50 -32.87 3.45 -22.29
CA LYS A 50 -31.90 2.64 -21.56
C LYS A 50 -30.95 2.03 -22.58
N ASP A 51 -29.69 1.98 -22.18
CA ASP A 51 -28.59 1.23 -22.78
C ASP A 51 -27.87 1.95 -23.93
N ASN A 52 -26.99 2.89 -23.54
CA ASN A 52 -25.79 3.26 -24.29
C ASN A 52 -24.70 3.86 -23.36
N ASP A 53 -24.45 3.20 -22.22
CA ASP A 53 -23.41 3.61 -21.24
C ASP A 53 -22.30 2.55 -21.04
N ASP A 54 -22.15 1.57 -21.94
CA ASP A 54 -21.19 0.44 -21.74
C ASP A 54 -19.89 0.51 -22.57
N GLU A 55 -19.51 1.65 -23.15
CA GLU A 55 -18.24 1.78 -23.90
C GLU A 55 -17.35 2.97 -23.48
N GLN A 56 -17.35 3.33 -22.19
CA GLN A 56 -16.31 4.20 -21.62
C GLN A 56 -15.66 3.55 -20.38
N GLU A 57 -14.32 3.60 -20.38
CA GLU A 57 -13.40 3.37 -19.25
C GLU A 57 -12.87 1.93 -18.99
N SER A 58 -11.72 1.60 -19.60
CA SER A 58 -10.84 0.51 -19.12
C SER A 58 -9.35 0.86 -19.01
N VAL A 59 -8.93 2.07 -19.36
CA VAL A 59 -7.51 2.48 -19.26
C VAL A 59 -7.25 3.09 -17.87
N GLY A 60 -7.46 2.30 -16.83
CA GLY A 60 -7.42 2.75 -15.43
C GLY A 60 -6.18 2.31 -14.66
N PHE A 61 -5.92 1.02 -14.59
CA PHE A 61 -4.94 0.46 -13.66
C PHE A 61 -4.31 -0.79 -14.26
N ILE A 62 -3.08 -1.11 -13.83
CA ILE A 62 -2.44 -2.35 -14.23
C ILE A 62 -3.10 -3.47 -13.44
N GLN A 63 -3.87 -4.30 -14.13
CA GLN A 63 -4.47 -5.49 -13.58
C GLN A 63 -3.53 -6.69 -13.74
N LEU A 64 -3.25 -7.37 -12.64
CA LEU A 64 -2.44 -8.59 -12.60
C LEU A 64 -3.32 -9.76 -12.16
N ASN A 65 -3.51 -10.73 -13.05
CA ASN A 65 -4.22 -11.95 -12.72
C ASN A 65 -3.32 -12.87 -11.88
N PRO A 66 -3.91 -13.72 -11.00
CA PRO A 66 -3.20 -14.87 -10.46
C PRO A 66 -2.57 -15.70 -11.59
N LEU A 67 -1.47 -16.41 -11.27
CA LEU A 67 -0.88 -17.35 -12.23
C LEU A 67 -1.95 -18.36 -12.67
N SER A 68 -2.10 -18.59 -13.98
CA SER A 68 -3.20 -19.38 -14.55
C SER A 68 -2.88 -20.86 -14.77
N GLY A 69 -1.77 -21.36 -14.20
CA GLY A 69 -1.31 -22.75 -14.39
C GLY A 69 -0.81 -23.08 -15.80
N GLN A 70 -0.78 -22.08 -16.70
CA GLN A 70 -0.24 -22.17 -18.06
C GLN A 70 0.42 -20.84 -18.42
N PHE A 71 1.65 -20.90 -18.93
CA PHE A 71 2.41 -19.71 -19.34
C PHE A 71 2.11 -19.33 -20.80
N ASP A 72 0.86 -18.96 -21.10
CA ASP A 72 0.42 -18.61 -22.46
C ASP A 72 -0.22 -17.22 -22.52
N PRO A 73 0.53 -16.17 -22.88
CA PRO A 73 -0.01 -14.83 -22.88
C PRO A 73 -1.02 -14.56 -24.01
N HIS A 74 -1.14 -15.44 -25.02
CA HIS A 74 -2.00 -15.22 -26.19
C HIS A 74 -3.40 -15.83 -26.05
N ASN A 75 -3.65 -16.55 -24.96
CA ASN A 75 -4.92 -17.21 -24.72
C ASN A 75 -5.70 -16.51 -23.61
N GLU A 76 -6.33 -15.38 -23.96
CA GLU A 76 -7.15 -14.57 -23.04
C GLU A 76 -8.25 -15.37 -22.34
N SER A 77 -8.79 -16.41 -23.00
CA SER A 77 -9.79 -17.32 -22.42
C SER A 77 -9.29 -18.21 -21.27
N ILE A 78 -7.97 -18.31 -21.08
CA ILE A 78 -7.36 -19.02 -19.95
C ILE A 78 -7.25 -18.09 -18.72
N PHE A 79 -7.14 -16.79 -18.94
CA PHE A 79 -7.00 -15.80 -17.88
C PHE A 79 -8.33 -15.29 -17.34
N SER A 80 -9.43 -15.63 -17.99
CA SER A 80 -10.74 -15.70 -17.32
C SER A 80 -10.74 -16.90 -16.37
N ILE A 81 -9.95 -16.84 -15.29
CA ILE A 81 -10.39 -17.46 -14.04
C ILE A 81 -11.79 -16.89 -13.88
N SER A 82 -12.82 -17.75 -13.89
CA SER A 82 -14.21 -17.37 -13.62
C SER A 82 -14.15 -16.35 -12.48
N SER A 83 -14.37 -15.08 -12.80
CA SER A 83 -14.00 -13.93 -11.95
C SER A 83 -15.03 -13.83 -10.84
N ASN A 84 -15.10 -14.90 -10.05
CA ASN A 84 -16.01 -15.04 -8.95
C ASN A 84 -15.63 -13.92 -8.00
N SER A 85 -16.59 -13.05 -7.73
CA SER A 85 -16.40 -11.99 -6.75
C SER A 85 -16.06 -12.62 -5.40
N ILE A 86 -15.51 -11.82 -4.48
CA ILE A 86 -15.29 -12.27 -3.10
C ILE A 86 -16.60 -12.79 -2.50
N THR A 87 -17.73 -12.14 -2.79
CA THR A 87 -19.05 -12.57 -2.33
C THR A 87 -19.47 -13.92 -2.91
N GLU A 88 -19.17 -14.20 -4.18
CA GLU A 88 -19.43 -15.50 -4.79
C GLU A 88 -18.56 -16.59 -4.14
N TRP A 89 -17.26 -16.32 -3.92
CA TRP A 89 -16.39 -17.24 -3.20
C TRP A 89 -16.86 -17.55 -1.79
N LEU A 90 -17.28 -16.54 -1.03
CA LEU A 90 -17.83 -16.70 0.32
C LEU A 90 -19.12 -17.54 0.34
N SER A 91 -19.88 -17.56 -0.76
CA SER A 91 -21.06 -18.43 -0.91
C SER A 91 -20.70 -19.88 -1.27
N ILE A 92 -19.59 -20.09 -1.98
CA ILE A 92 -19.11 -21.42 -2.40
C ILE A 92 -18.42 -22.15 -1.24
N PHE A 93 -17.59 -21.45 -0.46
CA PHE A 93 -16.71 -22.08 0.54
C PHE A 93 -17.41 -22.96 1.59
N PRO A 94 -18.57 -22.58 2.17
CA PRO A 94 -19.20 -23.39 3.22
C PRO A 94 -19.55 -24.81 2.79
N ASN A 95 -19.82 -25.02 1.50
CA ASN A 95 -20.21 -26.32 0.93
C ASN A 95 -19.09 -26.98 0.11
N ALA A 96 -17.87 -26.42 0.15
CA ALA A 96 -16.74 -26.93 -0.62
C ALA A 96 -15.92 -27.96 0.19
N ALA A 97 -15.31 -28.91 -0.51
CA ALA A 97 -14.39 -29.89 0.05
C ALA A 97 -12.94 -29.56 -0.34
N TYR A 98 -12.06 -29.42 0.64
CA TYR A 98 -10.67 -29.02 0.45
C TYR A 98 -9.73 -30.21 0.58
N PHE A 99 -8.95 -30.48 -0.46
CA PHE A 99 -7.99 -31.57 -0.49
C PHE A 99 -6.57 -31.02 -0.60
N THR A 100 -5.64 -31.60 0.17
CA THR A 100 -4.21 -31.33 0.05
C THR A 100 -3.47 -32.56 -0.43
N GLY A 101 -2.45 -32.37 -1.26
CA GLY A 101 -1.57 -33.42 -1.74
C GLY A 101 -0.13 -32.93 -1.83
N TYR A 102 0.80 -33.88 -1.97
CA TYR A 102 2.20 -33.58 -2.21
C TYR A 102 2.72 -34.42 -3.39
N ASP A 103 3.31 -33.75 -4.37
CA ASP A 103 3.95 -34.33 -5.55
C ASP A 103 5.43 -33.97 -5.58
N GLU A 104 6.29 -34.91 -5.18
CA GLU A 104 7.76 -34.76 -5.21
C GLU A 104 8.30 -34.44 -6.60
N SER A 105 7.57 -34.82 -7.64
CA SER A 105 8.04 -34.69 -9.02
C SER A 105 7.78 -33.29 -9.56
N LEU A 106 6.54 -32.81 -9.65
CA LEU A 106 6.25 -31.60 -10.41
C LEU A 106 5.67 -30.51 -9.53
N PHE A 107 4.51 -30.75 -8.95
CA PHE A 107 3.68 -29.70 -8.33
C PHE A 107 4.04 -29.39 -6.88
N GLU A 108 4.72 -30.30 -6.18
CA GLU A 108 4.96 -30.23 -4.72
C GLU A 108 3.63 -30.15 -3.96
N HIS A 109 3.43 -29.15 -3.10
CA HIS A 109 2.13 -28.97 -2.43
C HIS A 109 1.04 -28.61 -3.44
N ILE A 110 -0.06 -29.36 -3.41
CA ILE A 110 -1.24 -29.17 -4.25
C ILE A 110 -2.44 -28.97 -3.33
N VAL A 111 -3.25 -27.95 -3.60
CA VAL A 111 -4.57 -27.77 -2.98
C VAL A 111 -5.63 -27.87 -4.06
N ILE A 112 -6.63 -28.74 -3.89
CA ILE A 112 -7.79 -28.81 -4.78
C ILE A 112 -9.07 -28.62 -3.97
N ILE A 113 -9.86 -27.64 -4.37
CA ILE A 113 -11.20 -27.38 -3.86
C ILE A 113 -12.18 -28.06 -4.82
N VAL A 114 -13.02 -28.94 -4.29
CA VAL A 114 -14.13 -29.56 -5.02
C VAL A 114 -15.43 -28.93 -4.53
N TYR A 115 -16.21 -28.35 -5.43
CA TYR A 115 -17.44 -27.64 -5.09
C TYR A 115 -18.52 -27.88 -6.14
N GLU A 116 -19.76 -27.60 -5.78
CA GLU A 116 -20.89 -27.62 -6.71
C GLU A 116 -21.05 -26.24 -7.35
N ASN A 117 -21.07 -26.18 -8.67
CA ASN A 117 -21.29 -24.92 -9.38
C ASN A 117 -22.72 -24.42 -9.15
N LEU A 118 -22.85 -23.19 -8.63
CA LEU A 118 -24.12 -22.59 -8.23
C LEU A 118 -25.15 -22.50 -9.38
N LYS A 119 -24.68 -22.39 -10.63
CA LYS A 119 -25.56 -22.25 -11.80
C LYS A 119 -26.00 -23.59 -12.39
N SER A 120 -25.14 -24.61 -12.35
CA SER A 120 -25.36 -25.87 -13.07
C SER A 120 -25.66 -27.07 -12.17
N GLY A 121 -25.39 -26.99 -10.87
CA GLY A 121 -25.47 -28.11 -9.93
C GLY A 121 -24.46 -29.23 -10.19
N LYS A 122 -23.45 -28.99 -11.04
CA LYS A 122 -22.42 -29.99 -11.36
C LYS A 122 -21.15 -29.77 -10.55
N ILE A 123 -20.40 -30.84 -10.36
CA ILE A 123 -19.09 -30.80 -9.67
C ILE A 123 -18.10 -30.00 -10.51
N SER A 124 -17.54 -28.96 -9.90
CA SER A 124 -16.44 -28.14 -10.37
C SER A 124 -15.23 -28.33 -9.46
N THR A 125 -14.04 -27.98 -9.96
CA THR A 125 -12.83 -27.98 -9.15
C THR A 125 -12.00 -26.74 -9.38
N LEU A 126 -11.44 -26.19 -8.30
CA LEU A 126 -10.37 -25.20 -8.34
C LEU A 126 -9.09 -25.86 -7.85
N SER A 127 -8.05 -25.87 -8.67
CA SER A 127 -6.74 -26.41 -8.31
C SER A 127 -5.72 -25.29 -8.15
N ILE A 128 -4.97 -25.32 -7.07
CA ILE A 128 -3.90 -24.38 -6.75
C ILE A 128 -2.61 -25.18 -6.61
N THR A 129 -1.64 -24.84 -7.46
CA THR A 129 -0.30 -25.42 -7.48
C THR A 129 0.73 -24.31 -7.47
N LYS A 130 2.02 -24.63 -7.30
CA LYS A 130 3.07 -23.62 -7.41
C LYS A 130 3.09 -22.88 -8.76
N PHE A 131 2.59 -23.50 -9.83
CA PHE A 131 2.53 -22.89 -11.17
C PHE A 131 1.28 -22.05 -11.41
N GLY A 132 0.35 -22.01 -10.45
CA GLY A 132 -0.85 -21.19 -10.54
C GLY A 132 -2.14 -21.90 -10.16
N VAL A 133 -3.23 -21.18 -10.40
CA VAL A 133 -4.60 -21.48 -10.05
C VAL A 133 -5.37 -21.79 -11.32
N VAL A 134 -6.10 -22.90 -11.31
CA VAL A 134 -6.90 -23.33 -12.45
C VAL A 134 -8.29 -23.76 -11.99
N SER A 135 -9.31 -23.14 -12.56
CA SER A 135 -10.70 -23.56 -12.38
C SER A 135 -11.13 -24.46 -13.54
N TYR A 136 -11.85 -25.54 -13.21
CA TYR A 136 -12.52 -26.39 -14.18
C TYR A 136 -13.98 -26.53 -13.79
N ASP A 137 -14.83 -25.86 -14.55
CA ASP A 137 -16.27 -25.94 -14.35
C ASP A 137 -16.88 -27.20 -14.96
N ASN A 138 -17.91 -27.74 -14.30
CA ASN A 138 -18.78 -28.77 -14.84
C ASN A 138 -18.03 -30.02 -15.33
N LEU A 139 -17.22 -30.63 -14.46
CA LEU A 139 -16.42 -31.79 -14.83
C LEU A 139 -17.27 -32.97 -15.30
N ILE A 140 -16.81 -33.61 -16.38
CA ILE A 140 -17.33 -34.91 -16.84
C ILE A 140 -16.59 -36.00 -16.06
N LEU A 141 -17.30 -36.71 -15.18
CA LEU A 141 -16.75 -37.70 -14.25
C LEU A 141 -17.05 -39.15 -14.68
N ASP A 142 -17.21 -39.36 -15.98
CA ASP A 142 -17.46 -40.65 -16.60
C ASP A 142 -16.51 -40.89 -17.79
N SER A 143 -16.65 -42.06 -18.42
CA SER A 143 -15.80 -42.51 -19.52
C SER A 143 -15.82 -41.63 -20.78
N ARG A 144 -16.72 -40.63 -20.86
CA ARG A 144 -16.70 -39.63 -21.94
C ARG A 144 -15.58 -38.60 -21.77
N SER A 145 -15.01 -38.49 -20.57
CA SER A 145 -13.87 -37.61 -20.33
C SER A 145 -12.61 -38.17 -20.98
N ARG A 146 -11.91 -37.35 -21.79
CA ARG A 146 -10.58 -37.73 -22.33
C ARG A 146 -9.54 -37.99 -21.23
N PHE A 147 -9.82 -37.56 -20.00
CA PHE A 147 -8.96 -37.71 -18.83
C PHE A 147 -9.40 -38.87 -17.93
N TRP A 148 -10.40 -39.66 -18.34
CA TRP A 148 -10.88 -40.84 -17.63
C TRP A 148 -9.80 -41.87 -17.26
N PRO A 149 -8.72 -42.09 -18.05
CA PRO A 149 -7.66 -43.01 -17.65
C PRO A 149 -7.02 -42.71 -16.28
N SER A 150 -7.05 -41.46 -15.82
CA SER A 150 -6.61 -41.12 -14.45
C SER A 150 -7.50 -41.73 -13.36
N CYS A 151 -8.81 -41.90 -13.62
CA CYS A 151 -9.76 -42.51 -12.71
C CYS A 151 -9.59 -44.03 -12.62
N GLU A 152 -9.11 -44.68 -13.68
CA GLU A 152 -8.83 -46.13 -13.69
C GLU A 152 -7.66 -46.48 -12.76
N ASN A 153 -6.75 -45.52 -12.52
CA ASN A 153 -5.61 -45.62 -11.61
C ASN A 153 -5.96 -45.25 -10.15
N LEU A 154 -7.23 -45.01 -9.82
CA LEU A 154 -7.68 -44.85 -8.43
C LEU A 154 -7.73 -46.21 -7.72
N LEU A 155 -7.50 -46.21 -6.40
CA LEU A 155 -7.71 -47.38 -5.56
C LEU A 155 -9.17 -47.85 -5.66
N PRO A 156 -9.46 -49.16 -5.58
CA PRO A 156 -10.82 -49.70 -5.73
C PRO A 156 -11.87 -49.04 -4.83
N GLU A 157 -11.48 -48.61 -3.63
CA GLU A 157 -12.33 -47.88 -2.68
C GLU A 157 -12.70 -46.47 -3.16
N HIS A 158 -11.80 -45.81 -3.90
CA HIS A 158 -11.96 -44.44 -4.40
C HIS A 158 -12.60 -44.39 -5.79
N GLN A 159 -12.56 -45.48 -6.56
CA GLN A 159 -13.09 -45.52 -7.93
C GLN A 159 -14.58 -45.18 -8.05
N LYS A 160 -15.39 -45.34 -7.00
CA LYS A 160 -16.82 -44.96 -7.00
C LYS A 160 -17.09 -43.53 -6.52
N SER A 161 -16.10 -42.85 -5.94
CA SER A 161 -16.26 -41.49 -5.42
C SER A 161 -16.14 -40.46 -6.54
N ASN A 162 -17.21 -39.69 -6.78
CA ASN A 162 -17.20 -38.58 -7.73
C ASN A 162 -16.16 -37.53 -7.36
N VAL A 163 -15.94 -37.29 -6.07
CA VAL A 163 -14.92 -36.35 -5.56
C VAL A 163 -13.52 -36.84 -5.93
N ARG A 164 -13.19 -38.12 -5.67
CA ARG A 164 -11.88 -38.69 -6.03
C ARG A 164 -11.64 -38.72 -7.54
N ARG A 165 -12.68 -39.05 -8.33
CA ARG A 165 -12.63 -38.95 -9.80
C ARG A 165 -12.34 -37.53 -10.26
N ALA A 166 -12.97 -36.53 -9.65
CA ALA A 166 -12.72 -35.12 -9.94
C ALA A 166 -11.26 -34.74 -9.66
N LEU A 167 -10.70 -35.13 -8.50
CA LEU A 167 -9.29 -34.89 -8.18
C LEU A 167 -8.33 -35.49 -9.22
N ALA A 168 -8.53 -36.76 -9.61
CA ALA A 168 -7.69 -37.44 -10.59
C ALA A 168 -7.72 -36.75 -11.97
N ILE A 169 -8.93 -36.42 -12.44
CA ILE A 169 -9.12 -35.71 -13.71
C ILE A 169 -8.47 -34.33 -13.66
N THR A 170 -8.62 -33.60 -12.56
CA THR A 170 -8.07 -32.25 -12.38
C THR A 170 -6.56 -32.24 -12.36
N ASN A 171 -5.92 -33.19 -11.66
CA ASN A 171 -4.46 -33.34 -11.68
C ASN A 171 -3.94 -33.59 -13.10
N LEU A 172 -4.56 -34.52 -13.84
CA LEU A 172 -4.12 -34.82 -15.22
C LEU A 172 -4.36 -33.63 -16.17
N LYS A 173 -5.46 -32.90 -15.99
CA LYS A 173 -5.72 -31.65 -16.72
C LYS A 173 -4.65 -30.59 -16.47
N ASN A 174 -4.23 -30.41 -15.22
CA ASN A 174 -3.19 -29.44 -14.87
C ASN A 174 -1.86 -29.77 -15.55
N TYR A 175 -1.43 -31.03 -15.49
CA TYR A 175 -0.23 -31.46 -16.18
C TYR A 175 -0.35 -31.27 -17.70
N ASN A 176 -1.49 -31.64 -18.29
CA ASN A 176 -1.72 -31.46 -19.72
C ASN A 176 -1.68 -29.98 -20.15
N ARG A 177 -2.21 -29.05 -19.33
CA ARG A 177 -2.10 -27.61 -19.58
C ARG A 177 -0.66 -27.13 -19.48
N LEU A 178 0.04 -27.52 -18.42
CA LEU A 178 1.43 -27.11 -18.21
C LEU A 178 2.35 -27.67 -19.30
N SER A 179 2.23 -28.96 -19.65
CA SER A 179 3.06 -29.61 -20.68
C SER A 179 2.85 -29.05 -22.08
N ASN A 180 1.69 -28.43 -22.36
CA ASN A 180 1.35 -27.86 -23.66
C ASN A 180 1.44 -26.33 -23.67
N HIS A 181 2.16 -25.69 -22.73
CA HIS A 181 2.31 -24.24 -22.78
C HIS A 181 3.11 -23.81 -24.04
N PRO A 182 2.86 -22.62 -24.59
CA PRO A 182 3.74 -22.01 -25.58
C PRO A 182 4.91 -21.31 -24.86
N GLY A 183 6.10 -21.91 -24.87
CA GLY A 183 7.27 -21.29 -24.22
C GLY A 183 8.47 -22.23 -24.08
N GLN A 184 9.56 -21.72 -23.46
CA GLN A 184 10.80 -22.46 -23.20
C GLN A 184 10.82 -23.22 -21.86
N PHE A 185 9.69 -23.34 -21.16
CA PHE A 185 9.62 -24.20 -19.99
C PHE A 185 9.59 -25.66 -20.44
N VAL A 186 10.52 -26.47 -19.94
CA VAL A 186 10.62 -27.88 -20.30
C VAL A 186 10.23 -28.69 -19.07
N VAL A 187 9.05 -29.33 -19.15
CA VAL A 187 8.64 -30.30 -18.14
C VAL A 187 9.44 -31.58 -18.34
N ASN A 188 10.63 -31.64 -17.75
CA ASN A 188 11.58 -32.77 -17.89
C ASN A 188 11.16 -34.04 -17.12
N LYS A 189 9.89 -34.24 -16.78
CA LYS A 189 9.43 -35.34 -15.92
C LYS A 189 8.37 -36.18 -16.62
N HIS A 190 8.51 -37.50 -16.49
CA HIS A 190 7.54 -38.48 -16.98
C HIS A 190 6.33 -38.48 -16.04
N TRP A 191 5.43 -37.52 -16.22
CA TRP A 191 4.20 -37.42 -15.46
C TRP A 191 3.04 -37.85 -16.37
N ASP A 192 2.16 -38.70 -15.85
CA ASP A 192 1.16 -39.42 -16.65
C ASP A 192 -0.15 -39.65 -15.86
N GLU A 193 -1.05 -40.44 -16.42
CA GLU A 193 -2.36 -40.79 -15.88
C GLU A 193 -2.24 -41.61 -14.59
N THR A 194 -1.21 -42.45 -14.52
CA THR A 194 -0.84 -43.25 -13.33
C THR A 194 -0.47 -42.34 -12.17
N THR A 195 0.37 -41.35 -12.45
CA THR A 195 0.83 -40.35 -11.47
C THR A 195 -0.35 -39.50 -10.98
N ALA A 196 -1.21 -39.06 -11.89
CA ALA A 196 -2.43 -38.32 -11.56
C ALA A 196 -3.36 -39.08 -10.61
N GLY A 197 -3.61 -40.36 -10.90
CA GLY A 197 -4.43 -41.25 -10.08
C GLY A 197 -3.81 -41.52 -8.71
N SER A 198 -2.49 -41.78 -8.67
CA SER A 198 -1.74 -41.99 -7.43
C SER A 198 -1.79 -40.77 -6.50
N ILE A 199 -1.56 -39.57 -7.03
CA ILE A 199 -1.70 -38.32 -6.25
C ILE A 199 -3.12 -38.20 -5.72
N ALA A 200 -4.13 -38.39 -6.55
CA ALA A 200 -5.53 -38.28 -6.14
C ALA A 200 -5.93 -39.31 -5.06
N ASN A 201 -5.29 -40.49 -5.02
CA ASN A 201 -5.46 -41.46 -3.93
C ASN A 201 -4.88 -40.95 -2.61
N ASN A 202 -3.69 -40.32 -2.67
CA ASN A 202 -2.94 -39.86 -1.51
C ASN A 202 -3.36 -38.49 -0.99
N MET A 203 -4.23 -37.75 -1.71
CA MET A 203 -4.72 -36.47 -1.23
C MET A 203 -5.59 -36.63 0.03
N ASN A 204 -5.33 -35.80 1.03
CA ASN A 204 -6.04 -35.80 2.30
C ASN A 204 -7.12 -34.71 2.30
N LEU A 205 -8.33 -35.08 2.72
CA LEU A 205 -9.40 -34.11 2.99
C LEU A 205 -9.03 -33.33 4.25
N LEU A 206 -9.10 -32.00 4.19
CA LEU A 206 -8.95 -31.14 5.36
C LEU A 206 -10.27 -31.10 6.13
N VAL A 207 -10.30 -31.70 7.33
CA VAL A 207 -11.52 -31.81 8.17
C VAL A 207 -11.40 -31.01 9.47
N ASP A 208 -10.17 -30.67 9.88
CA ASP A 208 -9.88 -30.10 11.19
C ASP A 208 -10.31 -28.62 11.34
N LYS A 209 -10.58 -27.94 10.23
CA LYS A 209 -11.07 -26.56 10.18
C LYS A 209 -12.31 -26.48 9.32
N LYS A 210 -13.15 -25.48 9.59
CA LYS A 210 -14.36 -25.28 8.81
C LYS A 210 -14.01 -24.87 7.36
N PRO A 211 -14.78 -25.34 6.35
CA PRO A 211 -14.56 -25.00 4.94
C PRO A 211 -14.50 -23.50 4.61
N ASP A 212 -15.25 -22.68 5.33
CA ASP A 212 -15.23 -21.21 5.23
C ASP A 212 -13.88 -20.62 5.68
N GLU A 213 -13.34 -21.06 6.83
CA GLU A 213 -12.03 -20.63 7.33
C GLU A 213 -10.90 -20.98 6.33
N LEU A 214 -10.97 -22.17 5.75
CA LEU A 214 -10.02 -22.65 4.74
C LEU A 214 -10.04 -21.81 3.46
N GLY A 215 -11.24 -21.47 2.97
CA GLY A 215 -11.43 -20.65 1.78
C GLY A 215 -11.04 -19.19 2.00
N VAL A 216 -11.46 -18.60 3.12
CA VAL A 216 -11.09 -17.24 3.51
C VAL A 216 -9.57 -17.11 3.58
N LYS A 217 -8.84 -18.12 4.09
CA LYS A 217 -7.38 -18.04 4.14
C LYS A 217 -6.72 -18.01 2.76
N LEU A 218 -7.27 -18.73 1.77
CA LEU A 218 -6.79 -18.66 0.38
C LEU A 218 -7.05 -17.28 -0.25
N LEU A 219 -8.19 -16.67 0.07
CA LEU A 219 -8.46 -15.27 -0.30
C LEU A 219 -7.46 -14.32 0.36
N GLN A 220 -7.17 -14.47 1.66
CA GLN A 220 -6.22 -13.60 2.34
C GLN A 220 -4.80 -13.72 1.77
N LEU A 221 -4.41 -14.89 1.26
CA LEU A 221 -3.13 -15.11 0.57
C LEU A 221 -3.09 -14.53 -0.86
N GLY A 222 -4.17 -13.90 -1.34
CA GLY A 222 -4.22 -13.27 -2.67
C GLY A 222 -4.07 -14.25 -3.83
N LEU A 223 -4.38 -15.54 -3.62
CA LEU A 223 -4.21 -16.56 -4.65
C LEU A 223 -5.36 -16.59 -5.66
N LEU A 224 -6.54 -16.07 -5.29
CA LEU A 224 -7.75 -16.16 -6.10
C LEU A 224 -8.16 -14.83 -6.73
N GLN A 225 -7.66 -13.72 -6.21
CA GLN A 225 -8.09 -12.38 -6.59
C GLN A 225 -7.15 -11.74 -7.59
N GLN A 226 -7.73 -10.84 -8.40
CA GLN A 226 -6.95 -9.96 -9.24
C GLN A 226 -6.22 -8.92 -8.38
N HIS A 227 -4.96 -8.68 -8.70
CA HIS A 227 -4.15 -7.65 -8.08
C HIS A 227 -4.10 -6.40 -8.95
N THR A 228 -3.86 -5.24 -8.35
CA THR A 228 -3.69 -3.97 -9.06
C THR A 228 -2.36 -3.29 -8.73
N ILE A 229 -1.80 -2.58 -9.71
CA ILE A 229 -0.69 -1.65 -9.55
C ILE A 229 -1.14 -0.29 -10.08
N GLN A 230 -1.08 0.71 -9.21
CA GLN A 230 -1.56 2.08 -9.51
C GLN A 230 -0.43 3.09 -9.68
N SER A 231 0.82 2.70 -9.49
CA SER A 231 1.97 3.57 -9.72
C SER A 231 3.16 2.81 -10.27
N THR A 232 3.92 3.44 -11.17
CA THR A 232 5.15 2.91 -11.74
C THR A 232 6.15 4.02 -12.06
N ILE A 233 7.38 3.65 -12.36
CA ILE A 233 8.47 4.54 -12.76
C ILE A 233 8.88 4.28 -14.22
N LEU A 234 9.28 5.33 -14.94
CA LEU A 234 9.75 5.30 -16.32
C LEU A 234 11.02 6.15 -16.43
N ASP A 235 12.09 5.60 -17.00
CA ASP A 235 13.25 6.40 -17.37
C ASP A 235 13.04 6.97 -18.77
N VAL A 236 13.28 8.25 -18.94
CA VAL A 236 13.19 8.96 -20.22
C VAL A 236 14.59 9.42 -20.59
N ILE A 237 15.04 9.05 -21.78
CA ILE A 237 16.41 9.27 -22.24
C ILE A 237 16.35 10.13 -23.49
N TYR A 238 17.15 11.19 -23.49
CA TYR A 238 17.33 12.07 -24.64
C TYR A 238 18.80 12.41 -24.83
N ASP A 239 19.19 12.74 -26.07
CA ASP A 239 20.53 13.20 -26.40
C ASP A 239 20.46 14.60 -27.01
N ASN A 240 20.80 15.59 -26.19
CA ASN A 240 20.90 16.98 -26.61
C ASN A 240 22.37 17.41 -26.77
N SER A 241 23.32 16.57 -26.39
CA SER A 241 24.74 16.91 -26.23
C SER A 241 25.64 16.33 -27.33
N SER A 242 25.16 15.35 -28.11
CA SER A 242 25.94 14.79 -29.21
C SER A 242 26.14 15.77 -30.35
N SER A 243 27.24 15.57 -31.10
CA SER A 243 27.55 16.33 -32.32
C SER A 243 26.49 16.19 -33.43
N THR A 244 25.55 15.27 -33.26
CA THR A 244 24.41 15.00 -34.16
C THR A 244 23.12 15.70 -33.74
N ALA A 245 23.04 16.27 -32.53
CA ALA A 245 21.86 16.96 -32.03
C ALA A 245 21.71 18.33 -32.72
N SER A 246 20.72 18.45 -33.61
CA SER A 246 20.31 19.73 -34.19
C SER A 246 19.43 20.51 -33.20
N SER A 247 19.36 21.85 -33.33
CA SER A 247 18.44 22.66 -32.50
C SER A 247 16.99 22.18 -32.57
N LYS A 248 16.58 21.64 -33.73
CA LYS A 248 15.27 21.05 -33.96
C LYS A 248 15.04 19.81 -33.09
N ILE A 249 16.03 18.91 -32.97
CA ILE A 249 15.94 17.70 -32.13
C ILE A 249 15.83 18.08 -30.66
N VAL A 250 16.56 19.11 -30.22
CA VAL A 250 16.47 19.61 -28.83
C VAL A 250 15.07 20.15 -28.52
N GLU A 251 14.48 20.91 -29.45
CA GLU A 251 13.09 21.39 -29.32
C GLU A 251 12.07 20.24 -29.31
N GLU A 252 12.25 19.25 -30.18
CA GLU A 252 11.41 18.05 -30.26
C GLU A 252 11.48 17.21 -28.99
N ASN A 253 12.68 17.01 -28.43
CA ASN A 253 12.88 16.32 -27.15
C ASN A 253 12.14 17.04 -26.02
N ASN A 254 12.28 18.36 -25.92
CA ASN A 254 11.57 19.15 -24.91
C ASN A 254 10.05 19.01 -25.05
N LYS A 255 9.52 19.11 -26.29
CA LYS A 255 8.09 18.91 -26.56
C LYS A 255 7.62 17.52 -26.11
N LEU A 256 8.35 16.45 -26.44
CA LEU A 256 8.00 15.08 -26.03
C LEU A 256 7.99 14.93 -24.50
N VAL A 257 8.99 15.47 -23.82
CA VAL A 257 9.08 15.39 -22.36
C VAL A 257 7.89 16.08 -21.68
N PHE A 258 7.45 17.25 -22.18
CA PHE A 258 6.28 17.96 -21.63
C PHE A 258 4.96 17.21 -21.81
N LEU A 259 4.85 16.33 -22.82
CA LEU A 259 3.65 15.49 -23.02
C LEU A 259 3.54 14.35 -21.99
N LEU A 260 4.60 14.05 -21.24
CA LEU A 260 4.61 12.97 -20.24
C LEU A 260 3.94 13.35 -18.92
N GLY A 261 3.69 14.65 -18.69
CA GLY A 261 3.03 15.13 -17.49
C GLY A 261 3.61 16.46 -17.01
N ALA A 262 3.26 16.85 -15.79
CA ALA A 262 3.78 18.08 -15.22
C ALA A 262 5.14 17.83 -14.58
N GLN A 263 6.04 18.80 -14.78
CA GLN A 263 7.31 18.81 -14.09
C GLN A 263 7.08 19.04 -12.59
N LEU A 264 7.69 18.18 -11.77
CA LEU A 264 7.68 18.32 -10.33
C LEU A 264 9.00 18.92 -9.85
N ASP A 265 8.91 20.05 -9.14
CA ASP A 265 10.06 20.63 -8.43
C ASP A 265 10.41 19.84 -7.15
N GLN A 266 9.41 19.15 -6.57
CA GLN A 266 9.55 18.36 -5.36
C GLN A 266 8.81 17.03 -5.56
N LEU A 267 9.47 15.92 -5.20
CA LEU A 267 8.89 14.57 -5.27
C LEU A 267 7.75 14.38 -4.24
N PHE A 268 7.84 15.12 -3.15
CA PHE A 268 6.89 15.14 -2.05
C PHE A 268 6.18 16.50 -2.08
N ASP A 269 4.86 16.50 -2.19
CA ASP A 269 4.07 17.73 -2.10
C ASP A 269 3.71 17.99 -0.64
N PRO A 270 4.26 19.05 0.00
CA PRO A 270 3.93 19.40 1.38
C PRO A 270 2.43 19.61 1.60
N LEU A 271 1.66 20.06 0.61
CA LEU A 271 0.24 20.34 0.81
C LEU A 271 -0.61 19.06 0.82
N LEU A 272 -0.32 18.10 -0.06
CA LEU A 272 -1.10 16.88 -0.22
C LEU A 272 -0.70 15.79 0.79
N GLU A 273 0.60 15.67 1.07
CA GLU A 273 1.11 14.66 2.01
C GLU A 273 0.89 15.02 3.47
N TYR A 274 0.66 16.31 3.75
CA TYR A 274 0.25 16.80 5.06
C TYR A 274 -1.25 17.12 5.13
N SER A 275 -2.06 16.40 4.33
CA SER A 275 -3.51 16.43 4.48
C SER A 275 -3.86 16.21 5.96
N PRO A 276 -4.61 17.13 6.59
CA PRO A 276 -4.94 17.00 8.00
C PRO A 276 -5.60 15.65 8.28
N GLU A 277 -5.21 15.02 9.38
CA GLU A 277 -5.95 13.85 9.88
C GLU A 277 -7.40 14.29 10.10
N HIS A 278 -8.36 13.54 9.56
CA HIS A 278 -9.78 13.85 9.79
C HIS A 278 -10.06 13.62 11.28
N MET A 279 -10.31 14.71 12.01
CA MET A 279 -10.76 14.64 13.39
C MET A 279 -12.28 14.44 13.38
N ASP A 280 -12.73 13.19 13.54
CA ASP A 280 -14.16 12.85 13.63
C ASP A 280 -14.75 13.14 15.03
N ILE A 281 -13.92 13.53 16.00
CA ILE A 281 -14.37 13.78 17.38
C ILE A 281 -14.82 15.23 17.54
N VAL A 282 -16.14 15.43 17.55
CA VAL A 282 -16.77 16.57 18.21
C VAL A 282 -17.07 16.13 19.63
N TYR A 283 -16.51 16.79 20.64
CA TYR A 283 -16.92 16.54 22.02
C TYR A 283 -18.41 16.87 22.16
N ILE A 284 -19.20 15.87 22.55
CA ILE A 284 -20.62 16.01 22.85
C ILE A 284 -20.73 16.02 24.38
N PRO A 285 -21.25 17.11 24.99
CA PRO A 285 -21.53 17.13 26.42
C PRO A 285 -22.38 15.93 26.83
N PRO A 286 -22.05 15.25 27.95
CA PRO A 286 -22.75 14.04 28.37
C PRO A 286 -24.24 14.30 28.57
N SER A 287 -25.06 13.31 28.23
CA SER A 287 -26.48 13.30 28.58
C SER A 287 -26.63 13.11 30.10
N SER A 288 -27.79 13.46 30.67
CA SER A 288 -28.03 13.41 32.13
C SER A 288 -27.78 12.05 32.78
N ASP A 289 -27.78 10.98 31.99
CA ASP A 289 -27.61 9.59 32.45
C ASP A 289 -26.14 9.12 32.40
N GLU A 290 -25.28 9.82 31.64
CA GLU A 290 -23.83 9.52 31.47
C GLU A 290 -22.92 10.54 32.16
N PHE A 291 -23.49 11.58 32.75
CA PHE A 291 -22.74 12.64 33.43
C PHE A 291 -22.28 12.19 34.82
N GLU A 292 -20.99 11.91 34.93
CA GLU A 292 -20.33 11.74 36.22
C GLU A 292 -20.13 13.09 36.87
N ARG A 293 -20.88 13.32 37.96
CA ARG A 293 -20.77 14.57 38.71
C ARG A 293 -19.43 14.61 39.43
N PRO A 294 -18.64 15.69 39.27
CA PRO A 294 -17.40 15.84 40.02
C PRO A 294 -17.72 15.83 41.52
N GLN A 295 -17.00 15.00 42.30
CA GLN A 295 -17.15 14.96 43.75
C GLN A 295 -16.86 16.32 44.41
N PHE A 296 -16.01 17.15 43.79
CA PHE A 296 -15.69 18.50 44.23
C PHE A 296 -16.33 19.58 43.34
N GLU A 297 -17.57 19.99 43.64
CA GLU A 297 -18.30 21.01 42.84
C GLU A 297 -17.91 22.48 43.18
N SER A 298 -17.04 22.73 44.17
CA SER A 298 -16.71 24.10 44.62
C SER A 298 -15.33 24.22 45.29
N ASN A 299 -14.31 23.56 44.73
CA ASN A 299 -12.94 23.68 45.22
C ASN A 299 -12.20 24.80 44.49
N THR A 300 -11.97 25.92 45.19
CA THR A 300 -11.34 27.13 44.61
C THR A 300 -9.97 26.88 44.00
N LEU A 301 -9.21 25.91 44.51
CA LEU A 301 -7.90 25.56 43.97
C LEU A 301 -8.03 24.77 42.66
N ILE A 302 -8.93 23.79 42.61
CA ILE A 302 -9.19 22.99 41.40
C ILE A 302 -9.75 23.89 40.29
N ASP A 303 -10.73 24.72 40.61
CA ASP A 303 -11.35 25.65 39.65
C ASP A 303 -10.34 26.68 39.13
N SER A 304 -9.42 27.15 39.98
CA SER A 304 -8.31 28.03 39.56
C SER A 304 -7.37 27.34 38.58
N ILE A 305 -7.06 26.05 38.78
CA ILE A 305 -6.17 25.30 37.89
C ILE A 305 -6.86 25.03 36.55
N VAL A 306 -8.15 24.68 36.55
CA VAL A 306 -8.97 24.52 35.34
C VAL A 306 -9.04 25.84 34.55
N GLY A 307 -9.28 26.96 35.23
CA GLY A 307 -9.28 28.29 34.61
C GLY A 307 -7.93 28.66 33.98
N GLU A 308 -6.82 28.25 34.60
CA GLU A 308 -5.48 28.43 34.01
C GLU A 308 -5.31 27.64 32.72
N ILE A 309 -5.70 26.35 32.69
CA ILE A 309 -5.63 25.50 31.48
C ILE A 309 -6.37 26.18 30.31
N ILE A 310 -7.60 26.62 30.56
CA ILE A 310 -8.43 27.27 29.55
C ILE A 310 -7.77 28.56 29.07
N ASN A 311 -7.37 29.45 29.99
CA ASN A 311 -6.80 30.73 29.62
C ASN A 311 -5.47 30.59 28.85
N VAL A 312 -4.61 29.65 29.23
CA VAL A 312 -3.37 29.36 28.49
C VAL A 312 -3.69 28.92 27.06
N GLN A 313 -4.63 27.99 26.89
CA GLN A 313 -5.04 27.52 25.57
C GLN A 313 -5.73 28.60 24.72
N THR A 314 -6.58 29.44 25.32
CA THR A 314 -7.22 30.58 24.63
C THR A 314 -6.18 31.55 24.10
N ASN A 315 -5.24 31.99 24.93
CA ASN A 315 -4.23 32.98 24.53
C ASN A 315 -3.35 32.46 23.39
N TYR A 316 -2.95 31.19 23.48
CA TYR A 316 -2.13 30.56 22.46
C TYR A 316 -2.90 30.39 21.13
N THR A 317 -4.11 29.83 21.18
CA THR A 317 -4.96 29.62 20.00
C THR A 317 -5.25 30.93 19.28
N MET A 318 -5.59 31.99 20.02
CA MET A 318 -5.83 33.31 19.44
C MET A 318 -4.56 33.91 18.81
N GLY A 319 -3.38 33.66 19.37
CA GLY A 319 -2.10 34.04 18.77
C GLY A 319 -1.88 33.40 17.39
N LEU A 320 -2.13 32.09 17.27
CA LEU A 320 -2.05 31.35 16.01
C LEU A 320 -3.06 31.86 14.96
N VAL A 321 -4.33 32.01 15.36
CA VAL A 321 -5.40 32.50 14.49
C VAL A 321 -5.10 33.90 13.98
N ASN A 322 -4.65 34.80 14.85
CA ASN A 322 -4.26 36.15 14.47
C ASN A 322 -3.09 36.16 13.49
N LEU A 323 -2.07 35.32 13.69
CA LEU A 323 -0.95 35.21 12.74
C LEU A 323 -1.41 34.71 11.37
N LEU A 324 -2.27 33.69 11.32
CA LEU A 324 -2.82 33.19 10.07
C LEU A 324 -3.65 34.24 9.34
N GLN A 325 -4.61 34.86 10.01
CA GLN A 325 -5.57 35.79 9.39
C GLN A 325 -4.93 37.13 9.02
N ASN A 326 -4.01 37.64 9.84
CA ASN A 326 -3.46 38.99 9.68
C ASN A 326 -2.07 39.03 9.03
N PHE A 327 -1.48 37.87 8.68
CA PHE A 327 -0.19 37.81 7.98
C PHE A 327 -0.10 36.69 6.93
N ILE A 328 -0.23 35.42 7.32
CA ILE A 328 0.08 34.27 6.43
C ILE A 328 -0.93 34.14 5.27
N ILE A 329 -2.23 34.24 5.55
CA ILE A 329 -3.28 34.16 4.53
C ILE A 329 -3.20 35.36 3.57
N PRO A 330 -3.14 36.63 4.04
CA PRO A 330 -2.92 37.79 3.17
C PRO A 330 -1.68 37.63 2.28
N LEU A 331 -0.58 37.10 2.82
CA LEU A 331 0.65 36.84 2.06
C LEU A 331 0.43 35.81 0.93
N ARG A 332 -0.23 34.68 1.22
CA ARG A 332 -0.53 33.65 0.23
C ARG A 332 -1.43 34.21 -0.89
N VAL A 333 -2.46 34.99 -0.54
CA VAL A 333 -3.35 35.66 -1.50
C VAL A 333 -2.58 36.63 -2.40
N PHE A 334 -1.72 37.46 -1.82
CA PHE A 334 -0.90 38.42 -2.57
C PHE A 334 0.00 37.72 -3.60
N VAL A 335 0.59 36.59 -3.21
CA VAL A 335 1.51 35.84 -4.09
C VAL A 335 0.77 35.10 -5.20
N LEU A 336 -0.41 34.53 -4.90
CA LEU A 336 -1.28 33.91 -5.92
C LEU A 336 -1.78 34.92 -6.96
N ALA A 337 -2.04 36.16 -6.55
CA ALA A 337 -2.45 37.23 -7.46
C ALA A 337 -1.30 37.77 -8.34
N SER A 338 -0.04 37.55 -7.95
CA SER A 338 1.12 38.20 -8.58
C SER A 338 1.85 37.33 -9.61
N THR A 339 1.77 36.00 -9.56
CA THR A 339 2.39 35.09 -10.56
C THR A 339 1.85 33.66 -10.40
N PRO A 340 1.45 32.94 -11.47
CA PRO A 340 0.95 31.57 -11.33
C PRO A 340 2.07 30.59 -10.90
N GLY A 341 1.81 29.80 -9.85
CA GLY A 341 2.55 28.56 -9.52
C GLY A 341 3.88 28.69 -8.75
N SER A 342 4.84 29.51 -9.19
CA SER A 342 6.22 29.51 -8.62
C SER A 342 6.37 30.31 -7.31
N GLY A 343 5.48 31.25 -7.04
CA GLY A 343 5.54 32.09 -5.84
C GLY A 343 5.07 31.36 -4.58
N ILE A 344 3.98 30.60 -4.69
CA ILE A 344 3.33 29.96 -3.54
C ILE A 344 4.18 28.84 -2.93
N THR A 345 4.91 28.10 -3.75
CA THR A 345 5.86 27.06 -3.29
C THR A 345 6.96 27.67 -2.41
N LYS A 346 7.49 28.84 -2.77
CA LYS A 346 8.48 29.57 -1.96
C LYS A 346 7.92 30.09 -0.65
N VAL A 347 6.66 30.55 -0.65
CA VAL A 347 5.98 30.96 0.59
C VAL A 347 5.77 29.75 1.49
N ASN A 348 5.29 28.63 0.95
CA ASN A 348 5.04 27.41 1.73
C ASN A 348 6.34 26.75 2.23
N GLN A 349 7.48 26.99 1.60
CA GLN A 349 8.79 26.60 2.17
C GLN A 349 9.15 27.38 3.44
N VAL A 350 8.69 28.63 3.56
CA VAL A 350 8.93 29.47 4.74
C VAL A 350 7.84 29.25 5.77
N PHE A 351 6.57 29.28 5.37
CA PHE A 351 5.37 29.08 6.19
C PHE A 351 4.63 27.81 5.75
N PRO A 352 5.06 26.64 6.24
CA PRO A 352 4.54 25.37 5.77
C PRO A 352 3.08 25.19 6.17
N PRO A 353 2.27 24.48 5.36
CA PRO A 353 0.85 24.20 5.66
C PRO A 353 0.61 23.56 7.04
N THR A 354 1.63 22.95 7.63
CA THR A 354 1.59 22.43 9.00
C THR A 354 1.16 23.48 10.04
N ILE A 355 1.42 24.79 9.83
CA ILE A 355 0.95 25.82 10.78
C ILE A 355 -0.57 25.99 10.74
N ASP A 356 -1.19 25.79 9.58
CA ASP A 356 -2.64 25.77 9.41
C ASP A 356 -3.24 24.58 10.17
N GLU A 357 -2.59 23.41 10.08
CA GLU A 357 -2.98 22.21 10.82
C GLU A 357 -2.84 22.39 12.34
N ILE A 358 -1.70 22.89 12.82
CA ILE A 358 -1.49 23.21 14.25
C ILE A 358 -2.55 24.19 14.74
N THR A 359 -2.91 25.19 13.94
CA THR A 359 -3.96 26.13 14.34
C THR A 359 -5.32 25.45 14.43
N ARG A 360 -5.68 24.62 13.44
CA ARG A 360 -6.96 23.91 13.44
C ARG A 360 -7.13 23.00 14.65
N ILE A 361 -6.15 22.16 14.97
CA ILE A 361 -6.25 21.23 16.09
C ILE A 361 -6.35 21.96 17.45
N ASN A 362 -5.64 23.09 17.59
CA ASN A 362 -5.74 23.93 18.80
C ASN A 362 -7.08 24.66 18.89
N CYS A 363 -7.66 25.10 17.76
CA CYS A 363 -9.04 25.62 17.73
C CYS A 363 -10.05 24.57 18.22
N ILE A 364 -9.91 23.31 17.78
CA ILE A 364 -10.80 22.22 18.20
C ILE A 364 -10.66 21.96 19.71
N LEU A 365 -9.43 21.87 20.22
CA LEU A 365 -9.20 21.70 21.65
C LEU A 365 -9.77 22.87 22.46
N HIS A 366 -9.55 24.11 22.01
CA HIS A 366 -10.08 25.29 22.66
C HIS A 366 -11.62 25.29 22.72
N GLU A 367 -12.29 25.00 21.61
CA GLU A 367 -13.75 24.88 21.55
C GLU A 367 -14.27 23.79 22.50
N ASN A 368 -13.60 22.63 22.53
CA ASN A 368 -13.98 21.53 23.43
C ASN A 368 -13.76 21.92 24.91
N LEU A 369 -12.65 22.58 25.23
CA LEU A 369 -12.37 23.06 26.60
C LEU A 369 -13.38 24.11 27.06
N GLU A 370 -13.77 25.05 26.19
CA GLU A 370 -14.82 26.03 26.51
C GLU A 370 -16.15 25.36 26.82
N LYS A 371 -16.53 24.32 26.06
CA LYS A 371 -17.75 23.53 26.34
C LYS A 371 -17.67 22.82 27.70
N THR A 372 -16.50 22.31 28.08
CA THR A 372 -16.30 21.63 29.38
C THR A 372 -16.17 22.54 30.58
N SER A 373 -15.88 23.83 30.38
CA SER A 373 -15.66 24.79 31.47
C SER A 373 -16.79 24.84 32.51
N LYS A 374 -18.02 24.49 32.09
CA LYS A 374 -19.23 24.49 32.93
C LYS A 374 -19.54 23.13 33.58
N LEU A 375 -18.77 22.09 33.27
CA LEU A 375 -19.04 20.70 33.66
C LEU A 375 -18.02 20.14 34.69
N GLY A 376 -16.96 20.89 35.00
CA GLY A 376 -15.98 20.54 36.03
C GLY A 376 -14.75 19.80 35.53
N TYR A 377 -13.84 19.44 36.45
CA TYR A 377 -12.50 18.91 36.13
C TYR A 377 -12.51 17.51 35.50
N VAL A 378 -13.52 16.67 35.81
CA VAL A 378 -13.67 15.33 35.23
C VAL A 378 -13.77 15.39 33.71
N GLU A 379 -14.64 16.26 33.19
CA GLU A 379 -14.82 16.45 31.74
C GLU A 379 -13.60 17.13 31.08
N VAL A 380 -12.85 17.97 31.83
CA VAL A 380 -11.58 18.52 31.35
C VAL A 380 -10.55 17.42 31.12
N PHE A 381 -10.43 16.44 32.03
CA PHE A 381 -9.59 15.25 31.80
C PHE A 381 -10.05 14.45 30.59
N LYS A 382 -11.36 14.21 30.44
CA LYS A 382 -11.93 13.48 29.29
C LYS A 382 -11.56 14.16 27.97
N VAL A 383 -11.81 15.47 27.83
CA VAL A 383 -11.50 16.22 26.60
C VAL A 383 -10.02 16.21 26.28
N LEU A 384 -9.15 16.42 27.28
CA LEU A 384 -7.70 16.40 27.08
C LEU A 384 -7.21 15.01 26.65
N GLY A 385 -7.66 13.95 27.33
CA GLY A 385 -7.28 12.57 27.03
C GLY A 385 -7.82 12.04 25.70
N MET A 386 -8.95 12.58 25.22
CA MET A 386 -9.53 12.27 23.90
C MET A 386 -8.88 13.04 22.77
N THR A 387 -8.55 14.33 22.98
CA THR A 387 -8.14 15.24 21.91
C THR A 387 -6.62 15.21 21.67
N LEU A 388 -5.81 15.12 22.73
CA LEU A 388 -4.34 15.19 22.60
C LEU A 388 -3.71 14.10 21.73
N PRO A 389 -4.16 12.83 21.70
CA PRO A 389 -3.61 11.82 20.79
C PRO A 389 -3.59 12.25 19.31
N TYR A 390 -4.58 13.04 18.86
CA TYR A 390 -4.65 13.57 17.49
C TYR A 390 -3.61 14.66 17.21
N PHE A 391 -3.07 15.29 18.25
CA PHE A 391 -2.05 16.33 18.10
C PHE A 391 -0.71 15.69 17.66
N TYR A 392 -0.49 14.42 17.98
CA TYR A 392 0.80 13.76 17.79
C TYR A 392 1.35 13.89 16.37
N LYS A 393 0.61 13.40 15.37
CA LYS A 393 1.04 13.44 13.96
C LYS A 393 1.25 14.86 13.43
N ALA A 394 0.40 15.81 13.82
CA ALA A 394 0.48 17.19 13.36
C ALA A 394 1.73 17.89 13.92
N PHE A 395 2.00 17.72 15.21
CA PHE A 395 3.17 18.32 15.86
C PHE A 395 4.49 17.70 15.38
N ILE A 396 4.56 16.39 15.12
CA ILE A 396 5.76 15.75 14.56
C ILE A 396 6.11 16.35 13.19
N ARG A 397 5.09 16.47 12.32
CA ARG A 397 5.24 17.07 10.99
C ARG A 397 5.64 18.53 11.09
N HIS A 398 5.04 19.28 12.02
CA HIS A 398 5.37 20.67 12.24
C HIS A 398 6.83 20.82 12.69
N GLU A 399 7.28 20.04 13.67
CA GLU A 399 8.66 20.04 14.15
C GLU A 399 9.67 19.70 13.04
N ALA A 400 9.39 18.67 12.24
CA ALA A 400 10.23 18.29 11.10
C ALA A 400 10.42 19.46 10.13
N ASN A 401 9.34 20.21 9.88
CA ASN A 401 9.37 21.38 9.02
C ASN A 401 10.04 22.59 9.67
N LEU A 402 10.05 22.72 11.00
CA LEU A 402 10.71 23.82 11.69
C LEU A 402 12.24 23.71 11.71
N LYS A 403 12.83 22.58 11.28
CA LYS A 403 14.29 22.47 11.08
C LYS A 403 14.78 23.60 10.18
N ASN A 404 15.67 24.45 10.71
CA ASN A 404 16.21 25.66 10.05
C ASN A 404 15.19 26.77 9.72
N PHE A 405 14.00 26.79 10.34
CA PHE A 405 12.97 27.81 10.08
C PHE A 405 13.50 29.24 10.26
N GLN A 406 14.20 29.52 11.36
CA GLN A 406 14.77 30.85 11.63
C GLN A 406 15.68 31.35 10.49
N ASN A 407 16.53 30.47 9.94
CA ASN A 407 17.38 30.79 8.80
C ASN A 407 16.58 31.08 7.53
N ARG A 408 15.50 30.32 7.28
CA ARG A 408 14.62 30.53 6.12
C ARG A 408 13.84 31.84 6.27
N LEU A 409 13.27 32.10 7.44
CA LEU A 409 12.53 33.33 7.76
C LEU A 409 13.42 34.57 7.61
N ASN A 410 14.64 34.53 8.17
CA ASN A 410 15.60 35.63 8.05
C ASN A 410 15.99 35.92 6.59
N LYS A 411 16.24 34.89 5.78
CA LYS A 411 16.53 35.05 4.34
C LYS A 411 15.34 35.63 3.59
N PHE A 412 14.13 35.14 3.90
CA PHE A 412 12.89 35.61 3.28
C PHE A 412 12.59 37.07 3.63
N ALA A 413 12.74 37.45 4.90
CA ALA A 413 12.53 38.81 5.37
C ALA A 413 13.53 39.79 4.76
N LYS A 414 14.82 39.45 4.74
CA LYS A 414 15.84 40.30 4.08
C LYS A 414 15.55 40.57 2.61
N LYS A 415 15.04 39.57 1.90
CA LYS A 415 14.72 39.70 0.47
C LYS A 415 13.42 40.47 0.21
N ASN A 416 12.47 40.45 1.14
CA ASN A 416 11.11 40.96 0.92
C ASN A 416 10.62 42.01 1.94
N SER A 417 11.50 42.60 2.76
CA SER A 417 11.17 43.57 3.83
C SER A 417 10.16 44.63 3.40
N ARG A 418 10.49 45.40 2.35
CA ARG A 418 9.65 46.52 1.86
C ARG A 418 8.32 46.10 1.25
N ARG A 419 8.25 44.92 0.63
CA ARG A 419 7.06 44.48 -0.12
C ARG A 419 6.05 43.73 0.75
N ILE A 420 6.52 43.07 1.79
CA ILE A 420 5.72 42.15 2.61
C ILE A 420 5.62 42.65 4.05
N PHE A 421 6.74 42.89 4.73
CA PHE A 421 6.75 43.17 6.17
C PHE A 421 6.36 44.61 6.50
N GLU A 422 6.72 45.57 5.63
CA GLU A 422 6.35 46.99 5.74
C GLU A 422 4.99 47.31 5.08
N ASN A 423 4.34 46.31 4.46
CA ASN A 423 3.07 46.49 3.77
C ASN A 423 1.89 46.20 4.72
N ASN A 424 1.12 47.23 5.06
CA ASN A 424 -0.01 47.13 5.99
C ASN A 424 -1.18 46.26 5.46
N ASP A 425 -1.30 46.05 4.15
CA ASP A 425 -2.34 45.19 3.59
C ASP A 425 -2.03 43.70 3.78
N ILE A 426 -0.73 43.36 3.91
CA ILE A 426 -0.24 41.99 4.12
C ILE A 426 0.04 41.76 5.61
N ASN A 427 0.79 42.65 6.26
CA ASN A 427 1.13 42.59 7.68
C ASN A 427 0.19 43.46 8.52
N LYS A 428 -1.11 43.11 8.53
CA LYS A 428 -2.16 43.88 9.20
C LYS A 428 -1.93 43.97 10.72
N GLY A 429 -1.29 42.94 11.29
CA GLY A 429 -0.98 42.87 12.73
C GLY A 429 0.34 43.53 13.15
N GLY A 430 1.12 44.07 12.21
CA GLY A 430 2.41 44.69 12.54
C GLY A 430 3.45 43.72 13.11
N PHE A 431 3.37 42.44 12.75
CA PHE A 431 4.21 41.40 13.31
C PHE A 431 5.68 41.60 12.95
N SER A 432 6.53 41.55 13.97
CA SER A 432 7.98 41.45 13.86
C SER A 432 8.42 40.01 13.57
N MET A 433 9.63 39.84 13.06
CA MET A 433 10.21 38.50 12.85
C MET A 433 10.27 37.69 14.15
N SER A 434 10.56 38.35 15.28
CA SER A 434 10.64 37.69 16.59
C SER A 434 9.27 37.22 17.07
N GLU A 435 8.19 37.97 16.81
CA GLU A 435 6.83 37.56 17.17
C GLU A 435 6.37 36.39 16.29
N ILE A 436 6.63 36.44 14.98
CA ILE A 436 6.33 35.33 14.08
C ILE A 436 7.09 34.07 14.52
N GLU A 437 8.38 34.20 14.83
CA GLU A 437 9.20 33.09 15.31
C GLU A 437 8.68 32.52 16.63
N SER A 438 8.31 33.39 17.58
CA SER A 438 7.76 32.99 18.87
C SER A 438 6.42 32.27 18.75
N ILE A 439 5.53 32.71 17.86
CA ILE A 439 4.21 32.06 17.68
C ILE A 439 4.38 30.72 16.96
N VAL A 440 5.15 30.69 15.88
CA VAL A 440 5.32 29.48 15.05
C VAL A 440 6.15 28.41 15.78
N SER A 441 7.31 28.78 16.33
CA SER A 441 8.20 27.83 17.01
C SER A 441 7.77 27.55 18.45
N GLY A 442 7.11 28.51 19.09
CA GLY A 442 6.56 28.35 20.45
C GLY A 442 5.48 27.30 20.54
N SER A 443 4.86 26.92 19.40
CA SER A 443 3.91 25.82 19.33
C SER A 443 4.42 24.53 19.96
N LEU A 444 5.69 24.19 19.75
CA LEU A 444 6.30 22.99 20.31
C LEU A 444 6.40 23.03 21.85
N LEU A 445 6.44 24.22 22.47
CA LEU A 445 6.57 24.41 23.91
C LEU A 445 5.24 24.37 24.66
N GLU A 446 4.11 24.42 23.95
CA GLU A 446 2.78 24.41 24.58
C GLU A 446 2.41 23.05 25.18
N LEU A 447 2.83 21.93 24.57
CA LEU A 447 2.54 20.60 25.10
C LEU A 447 3.21 20.34 26.47
N PRO A 448 4.51 20.64 26.67
CA PRO A 448 5.12 20.60 28.00
C PRO A 448 4.43 21.51 29.02
N ARG A 449 4.02 22.71 28.61
CA ARG A 449 3.32 23.65 29.49
C ARG A 449 1.98 23.08 29.95
N LEU A 450 1.21 22.52 29.03
CA LEU A 450 -0.05 21.85 29.32
C LEU A 450 0.15 20.64 30.25
N LYS A 451 1.21 19.84 30.04
CA LYS A 451 1.57 18.72 30.91
C LYS A 451 1.76 19.16 32.37
N LEU A 452 2.52 20.23 32.62
CA LEU A 452 2.78 20.72 33.98
C LEU A 452 1.49 21.11 34.70
N ILE A 453 0.59 21.81 34.00
CA ILE A 453 -0.69 22.26 34.58
C ILE A 453 -1.61 21.04 34.82
N LEU A 454 -1.64 20.09 33.89
CA LEU A 454 -2.45 18.86 33.99
C LEU A 454 -1.99 17.95 35.12
N ARG A 455 -0.68 17.76 35.29
CA ARG A 455 -0.11 17.01 36.42
C ARG A 455 -0.47 17.65 37.75
N ARG A 456 -0.34 18.98 37.84
CA ARG A 456 -0.73 19.72 39.04
C ARG A 456 -2.23 19.56 39.35
N LEU A 457 -3.09 19.52 38.32
CA LEU A 457 -4.53 19.26 38.49
C LEU A 457 -4.76 17.85 39.05
N TYR A 458 -4.14 16.83 38.46
CA TYR A 458 -4.26 15.44 38.89
C TYR A 458 -3.78 15.25 40.34
N ASP A 459 -2.59 15.74 40.66
CA ASP A 459 -2.02 15.65 42.01
C ASP A 459 -2.92 16.36 43.03
N THR A 460 -3.50 17.52 42.68
CA THR A 460 -4.41 18.25 43.57
C THR A 460 -5.69 17.45 43.83
N VAL A 461 -6.30 16.87 42.80
CA VAL A 461 -7.49 16.01 42.94
C VAL A 461 -7.18 14.77 43.80
N ALA A 462 -6.04 14.12 43.55
CA ALA A 462 -5.60 12.95 44.32
C ALA A 462 -5.33 13.30 45.79
N ILE A 463 -4.68 14.43 46.07
CA ILE A 463 -4.41 14.92 47.44
C ILE A 463 -5.71 15.22 48.17
N GLU A 464 -6.64 15.98 47.57
CA GLU A 464 -7.92 16.30 48.19
C GLU A 464 -8.74 15.03 48.49
N LYS A 465 -8.66 14.04 47.61
CA LYS A 465 -9.28 12.73 47.84
C LYS A 465 -8.60 11.91 48.94
N SER A 466 -7.27 11.94 49.03
CA SER A 466 -6.52 11.28 50.11
C SER A 466 -6.86 11.83 51.50
N LYS A 467 -7.23 13.12 51.58
CA LYS A 467 -7.70 13.74 52.83
C LYS A 467 -9.05 13.19 53.28
N LEU A 468 -9.92 12.79 52.34
CA LEU A 468 -11.25 12.22 52.63
C LEU A 468 -11.19 10.74 53.03
N THR A 469 -10.33 9.96 52.38
CA THR A 469 -10.20 8.50 52.61
C THR A 469 -9.51 8.13 53.93
N ASN A 470 -8.80 9.06 54.58
CA ASN A 470 -8.29 8.87 55.94
C ASN A 470 -9.41 8.70 57.01
N PHE A 471 -10.68 8.93 56.67
CA PHE A 471 -11.83 8.85 57.57
C PHE A 471 -12.79 7.68 57.31
N ASP A 472 -12.72 7.00 56.17
CA ASP A 472 -13.63 5.88 55.85
C ASP A 472 -12.86 4.73 55.18
N GLY A 473 -12.83 3.59 55.86
CA GLY A 473 -11.96 2.44 55.57
C GLY A 473 -12.50 1.47 54.53
N SER A 474 -13.16 1.93 53.46
CA SER A 474 -13.59 1.06 52.35
C SER A 474 -12.66 1.22 51.14
N ILE A 475 -12.07 0.09 50.73
CA ILE A 475 -11.29 -0.08 49.50
C ILE A 475 -12.29 -0.51 48.40
N ASP A 476 -13.22 0.38 48.05
CA ASP A 476 -14.02 0.18 46.84
C ASP A 476 -13.38 0.99 45.70
N GLU A 477 -13.25 0.37 44.51
CA GLU A 477 -12.75 1.03 43.30
C GLU A 477 -13.60 2.28 43.01
N ASP A 478 -12.99 3.46 43.09
CA ASP A 478 -13.70 4.70 42.77
C ASP A 478 -13.82 4.84 41.24
N PRO A 479 -15.04 4.81 40.68
CA PRO A 479 -15.24 4.96 39.25
C PRO A 479 -14.72 6.30 38.73
N GLU A 480 -14.82 7.39 39.50
CA GLU A 480 -14.39 8.73 39.08
C GLU A 480 -12.86 8.77 38.87
N MET A 481 -12.09 8.33 39.86
CA MET A 481 -10.63 8.30 39.74
C MET A 481 -10.12 7.31 38.70
N THR A 482 -10.80 6.18 38.50
CA THR A 482 -10.44 5.22 37.45
C THR A 482 -10.55 5.86 36.06
N ILE A 483 -11.60 6.66 35.87
CA ILE A 483 -11.83 7.40 34.62
C ILE A 483 -10.82 8.52 34.46
N ILE A 484 -10.61 9.36 35.49
CA ILE A 484 -9.59 10.42 35.49
C ILE A 484 -8.22 9.83 35.17
N GLU A 485 -7.81 8.75 35.83
CA GLU A 485 -6.52 8.10 35.62
C GLU A 485 -6.37 7.60 34.18
N SER A 486 -7.42 7.02 33.60
CA SER A 486 -7.37 6.52 32.22
C SER A 486 -7.13 7.64 31.19
N TYR A 487 -7.82 8.77 31.32
CA TYR A 487 -7.70 9.92 30.41
C TYR A 487 -6.45 10.75 30.68
N TYR A 488 -6.08 10.91 31.96
CA TYR A 488 -4.81 11.52 32.36
C TYR A 488 -3.64 10.76 31.76
N LYS A 489 -3.61 9.42 31.90
CA LYS A 489 -2.56 8.57 31.33
C LYS A 489 -2.49 8.73 29.82
N SER A 490 -3.63 8.72 29.11
CA SER A 490 -3.67 8.97 27.66
C SER A 490 -3.00 10.29 27.25
N ALA A 491 -3.35 11.38 27.95
CA ALA A 491 -2.82 12.71 27.70
C ALA A 491 -1.31 12.80 27.97
N ILE A 492 -0.86 12.30 29.12
CA ILE A 492 0.54 12.36 29.54
C ILE A 492 1.42 11.45 28.66
N GLU A 493 0.97 10.23 28.38
CA GLU A 493 1.71 9.30 27.50
C GLU A 493 1.89 9.88 26.09
N THR A 494 0.88 10.58 25.57
CA THR A 494 0.98 11.28 24.29
C THR A 494 2.02 12.40 24.32
N ILE A 495 2.03 13.22 25.39
CA ILE A 495 3.00 14.32 25.53
C ILE A 495 4.42 13.75 25.73
N ASP A 496 4.57 12.70 26.53
CA ASP A 496 5.86 12.07 26.81
C ASP A 496 6.45 11.36 25.59
N ALA A 497 5.60 10.89 24.68
CA ALA A 497 6.01 10.36 23.38
C ALA A 497 6.69 11.38 22.45
N PHE A 498 6.67 12.68 22.79
CA PHE A 498 7.50 13.68 22.10
C PHE A 498 8.95 13.73 22.61
N GLY A 499 9.30 12.96 23.64
CA GLY A 499 10.65 12.92 24.21
C GLY A 499 10.96 14.06 25.17
N TYR A 500 9.94 14.69 25.77
CA TYR A 500 10.11 15.68 26.83
C TYR A 500 10.48 14.98 28.14
N VAL A 501 11.78 14.81 28.37
CA VAL A 501 12.28 14.19 29.61
C VAL A 501 12.18 15.19 30.76
N GLU A 502 11.49 14.81 31.83
CA GLU A 502 11.61 15.49 33.12
C GLU A 502 13.02 15.25 33.67
N VAL A 503 13.69 16.33 34.06
CA VAL A 503 14.97 16.26 34.78
C VAL A 503 14.67 15.84 36.23
N ASP A 504 14.16 14.62 36.42
CA ASP A 504 14.09 14.01 37.75
C ASP A 504 15.46 13.39 38.03
N GLU A 505 16.22 14.04 38.92
CA GLU A 505 17.62 13.73 39.25
C GLU A 505 17.86 12.33 39.86
N GLU A 506 16.80 11.56 40.14
CA GLU A 506 16.88 10.27 40.85
C GLU A 506 16.85 9.02 39.97
N SER A 507 16.57 9.13 38.65
CA SER A 507 16.59 7.98 37.73
C SER A 507 17.85 7.90 36.86
N LYS A 508 19.03 8.06 37.46
CA LYS A 508 20.36 7.96 36.79
C LYS A 508 20.75 6.54 36.33
N GLY A 509 19.78 5.68 36.00
CA GLY A 509 20.00 4.30 35.51
C GLY A 509 19.61 4.06 34.06
N ASN A 510 18.69 4.84 33.49
CA ASN A 510 18.25 4.64 32.10
C ASN A 510 18.89 5.71 31.20
N HIS A 511 20.04 5.36 30.63
CA HIS A 511 20.72 6.21 29.65
C HIS A 511 19.75 6.66 28.55
N ASN A 512 19.51 7.96 28.51
CA ASN A 512 18.86 8.69 27.42
C ASN A 512 19.43 8.21 26.08
N ARG A 513 18.63 7.45 25.33
CA ARG A 513 19.06 6.91 24.04
C ARG A 513 18.85 7.98 22.97
N ILE A 514 19.87 8.81 22.76
CA ILE A 514 19.94 9.76 21.65
C ILE A 514 20.35 8.97 20.39
N PHE A 515 19.74 9.27 19.25
CA PHE A 515 20.23 8.77 17.96
C PHE A 515 21.69 9.18 17.78
N THR A 516 22.59 8.23 17.95
CA THR A 516 23.99 8.44 17.62
C THR A 516 24.15 8.40 16.10
N PRO A 517 25.13 9.13 15.53
CA PRO A 517 25.49 9.02 14.11
C PRO A 517 25.73 7.59 13.62
N THR A 518 26.01 6.68 14.56
CA THR A 518 26.22 5.26 14.37
C THR A 518 24.93 4.41 14.32
N GLY A 519 23.74 4.94 14.61
CA GLY A 519 22.47 4.18 14.54
C GLY A 519 22.18 3.25 15.72
N LYS A 520 22.94 3.38 16.82
CA LYS A 520 22.93 2.45 17.96
C LYS A 520 21.54 2.24 18.59
N LEU A 521 20.65 3.23 18.51
CA LEU A 521 19.30 3.16 19.06
C LEU A 521 18.42 2.14 18.34
N LEU A 522 18.45 2.06 17.01
CA LEU A 522 17.61 1.11 16.26
C LEU A 522 18.04 -0.33 16.48
N THR A 523 19.37 -0.55 16.55
CA THR A 523 19.94 -1.86 16.88
C THR A 523 19.56 -2.34 18.28
N GLU A 524 19.13 -1.45 19.18
CA GLU A 524 18.64 -1.78 20.51
C GLU A 524 17.10 -1.94 20.57
N LEU A 525 16.36 -1.51 19.54
CA LEU A 525 14.88 -1.61 19.49
C LEU A 525 14.37 -2.92 18.90
N ALA A 526 15.13 -3.47 17.98
CA ALA A 526 14.84 -4.77 17.42
C ALA A 526 16.06 -5.67 17.53
N SER A 527 15.82 -6.96 17.73
CA SER A 527 16.85 -7.99 17.58
C SER A 527 17.06 -8.34 16.10
N ASN A 528 18.15 -9.05 15.80
CA ASN A 528 18.43 -9.62 14.47
C ASN A 528 18.70 -8.59 13.34
N TRP A 529 19.27 -7.43 13.67
CA TRP A 529 19.65 -6.46 12.64
C TRP A 529 20.71 -7.00 11.67
N PRO A 530 20.50 -6.86 10.35
CA PRO A 530 21.53 -7.22 9.39
C PRO A 530 22.67 -6.22 9.41
N ALA A 531 23.91 -6.72 9.30
CA ALA A 531 25.13 -5.90 9.39
C ALA A 531 25.12 -4.68 8.46
N GLU A 532 24.53 -4.82 7.26
CA GLU A 532 24.44 -3.73 6.27
C GLU A 532 23.46 -2.60 6.67
N LEU A 533 22.46 -2.90 7.49
CA LEU A 533 21.51 -1.90 8.00
C LEU A 533 21.86 -1.44 9.42
N GLN A 534 22.89 -1.98 10.07
CA GLN A 534 23.27 -1.55 11.43
C GLN A 534 23.81 -0.10 11.46
N TYR A 535 24.47 0.35 10.40
CA TYR A 535 25.13 1.66 10.31
C TYR A 535 24.64 2.47 9.10
N GLY A 536 24.91 3.79 9.07
CA GLY A 536 24.59 4.66 7.92
C GLY A 536 23.18 5.26 7.94
N TRP A 537 22.55 5.32 9.12
CA TRP A 537 21.18 5.79 9.29
C TRP A 537 20.99 7.27 8.96
N LEU A 538 21.96 8.13 9.31
CA LEU A 538 21.89 9.55 8.98
C LEU A 538 21.88 9.82 7.46
N SER A 539 22.41 8.90 6.65
CA SER A 539 22.38 9.00 5.19
C SER A 539 21.12 8.40 4.56
N ARG A 540 20.34 7.59 5.29
CA ARG A 540 19.13 6.95 4.79
C ARG A 540 17.93 7.81 5.13
N LYS A 541 17.22 8.29 4.10
CA LYS A 541 15.97 9.03 4.30
C LYS A 541 14.85 8.03 4.55
N VAL A 542 14.13 8.22 5.65
CA VAL A 542 12.88 7.49 5.91
C VAL A 542 11.78 8.14 5.09
N VAL A 543 11.09 7.33 4.29
CA VAL A 543 10.02 7.76 3.38
C VAL A 543 8.64 7.41 3.95
N GLY A 544 8.52 6.32 4.70
CA GLY A 544 7.27 5.95 5.37
C GLY A 544 7.42 4.79 6.35
N ILE A 545 6.53 4.74 7.33
CA ILE A 545 6.44 3.66 8.33
C ILE A 545 4.97 3.27 8.48
N PHE A 546 4.68 1.97 8.45
CA PHE A 546 3.32 1.45 8.48
C PHE A 546 3.19 0.24 9.38
N GLU A 547 2.08 0.15 10.10
CA GLU A 547 1.67 -1.06 10.81
C GLU A 547 0.81 -1.92 9.90
N LEU A 548 1.19 -3.19 9.75
CA LEU A 548 0.57 -4.13 8.83
C LEU A 548 0.25 -5.44 9.55
N ALA A 549 -0.94 -5.99 9.32
CA ALA A 549 -1.30 -7.29 9.87
C ALA A 549 -0.80 -8.41 8.94
N ASN A 550 0.08 -9.27 9.44
CA ASN A 550 0.67 -10.36 8.69
C ASN A 550 -0.37 -11.45 8.40
N VAL A 551 -0.52 -11.82 7.13
CA VAL A 551 -1.42 -12.91 6.73
C VAL A 551 -0.83 -14.28 7.06
N LYS A 552 0.50 -14.44 6.98
CA LYS A 552 1.20 -15.69 7.29
C LYS A 552 1.66 -15.69 8.75
N GLU A 553 0.71 -15.90 9.65
CA GLU A 553 0.97 -15.98 11.09
C GLU A 553 1.88 -17.18 11.40
N GLU A 554 2.95 -16.95 12.17
CA GLU A 554 3.75 -18.06 12.72
C GLU A 554 2.90 -18.83 13.75
N VAL A 555 3.32 -20.05 14.12
CA VAL A 555 2.53 -21.01 14.94
C VAL A 555 1.98 -20.42 16.25
N ASP A 556 2.55 -19.32 16.74
CA ASP A 556 1.97 -18.50 17.82
C ASP A 556 1.01 -17.44 17.23
N GLU A 557 -0.29 -17.72 17.24
CA GLU A 557 -1.40 -16.85 16.78
C GLU A 557 -1.44 -15.45 17.46
N PHE A 558 -0.54 -15.19 18.42
CA PHE A 558 -0.53 -13.96 19.21
C PHE A 558 0.23 -12.80 18.54
N HIS A 559 1.21 -13.07 17.67
CA HIS A 559 2.13 -12.05 17.14
C HIS A 559 1.94 -11.81 15.63
N ASN A 560 0.89 -11.08 15.26
CA ASN A 560 0.48 -10.91 13.86
C ASN A 560 0.59 -9.48 13.32
N ILE A 561 1.22 -8.55 14.03
CA ILE A 561 1.48 -7.19 13.57
C ILE A 561 2.97 -7.05 13.27
N ASP A 562 3.26 -6.61 12.04
CA ASP A 562 4.59 -6.22 11.61
C ASP A 562 4.63 -4.73 11.29
N ILE A 563 5.76 -4.09 11.54
CA ILE A 563 6.06 -2.72 11.14
C ILE A 563 6.91 -2.76 9.89
N MET A 564 6.42 -2.11 8.83
CA MET A 564 7.16 -1.90 7.60
C MET A 564 7.76 -0.51 7.58
N ILE A 565 9.06 -0.43 7.28
CA ILE A 565 9.80 0.81 7.12
C ILE A 565 10.32 0.90 5.68
N ILE A 566 10.00 2.00 5.00
CA ILE A 566 10.47 2.32 3.65
C ILE A 566 11.58 3.37 3.76
N PHE A 567 12.80 2.98 3.37
CA PHE A 567 13.92 3.89 3.19
C PHE A 567 14.10 4.27 1.72
N SER A 568 14.91 5.29 1.46
CA SER A 568 15.32 5.67 0.11
C SER A 568 16.10 4.58 -0.65
N ASP A 569 16.63 3.56 0.02
CA ASP A 569 17.47 2.51 -0.56
C ASP A 569 16.98 1.07 -0.25
N HIS A 570 16.24 0.87 0.85
CA HIS A 570 15.79 -0.44 1.32
C HIS A 570 14.35 -0.42 1.83
N ILE A 571 13.73 -1.59 1.88
CA ILE A 571 12.49 -1.85 2.62
C ILE A 571 12.77 -2.88 3.71
N LEU A 572 12.24 -2.65 4.91
CA LEU A 572 12.50 -3.43 6.12
C LEU A 572 11.20 -3.78 6.83
N PHE A 573 11.10 -5.00 7.33
CA PHE A 573 9.94 -5.49 8.08
C PHE A 573 10.36 -6.00 9.46
N LEU A 574 9.74 -5.45 10.49
CA LEU A 574 9.95 -5.76 11.90
C LEU A 574 8.72 -6.47 12.46
N ASN A 575 8.88 -7.58 13.15
CA ASN A 575 7.79 -8.25 13.86
C ASN A 575 7.77 -7.82 15.32
N ILE A 576 6.58 -7.51 15.84
CA ILE A 576 6.37 -7.18 17.26
C ILE A 576 6.26 -8.48 18.06
N VAL A 577 7.20 -8.72 18.99
CA VAL A 577 7.31 -9.95 19.80
C VAL A 577 6.88 -9.75 21.25
N ASP A 578 6.28 -8.60 21.56
CA ASP A 578 5.93 -8.20 22.92
C ASP A 578 4.49 -8.60 23.27
N HIS A 579 4.32 -9.50 24.24
CA HIS A 579 3.00 -9.97 24.68
C HIS A 579 2.15 -8.85 25.33
N ASP A 580 2.77 -7.93 26.07
CA ASP A 580 2.06 -6.87 26.78
C ASP A 580 1.45 -5.88 25.80
N TYR A 581 2.10 -5.66 24.66
CA TYR A 581 1.54 -4.88 23.56
C TYR A 581 0.20 -5.45 23.09
N TYR A 582 0.14 -6.76 22.81
CA TYR A 582 -1.09 -7.40 22.32
C TYR A 582 -2.17 -7.55 23.40
N ASN A 583 -1.80 -7.73 24.67
CA ASN A 583 -2.75 -7.69 25.79
C ASN A 583 -3.43 -6.31 25.86
N ASN A 584 -2.65 -5.24 25.76
CA ASN A 584 -3.17 -3.87 25.75
C ASN A 584 -4.05 -3.56 24.53
N VAL A 585 -3.78 -4.16 23.36
CA VAL A 585 -4.62 -4.02 22.16
C VAL A 585 -5.94 -4.79 22.32
N LYS A 586 -5.94 -5.97 22.94
CA LYS A 586 -7.17 -6.77 23.16
C LYS A 586 -8.07 -6.19 24.24
N SER A 587 -7.50 -5.52 25.25
CA SER A 587 -8.26 -4.88 26.34
C SER A 587 -8.81 -3.49 25.99
N SER A 588 -8.62 -3.00 24.76
CA SER A 588 -8.95 -1.61 24.38
C SER A 588 -10.41 -1.42 23.94
N ASN A 589 -11.38 -1.82 24.76
CA ASN A 589 -12.73 -1.22 24.70
C ASN A 589 -12.73 0.23 25.25
N LYS A 590 -11.59 0.93 25.22
CA LYS A 590 -11.42 2.28 25.76
C LYS A 590 -11.92 3.31 24.74
N PRO A 591 -12.60 4.39 25.16
CA PRO A 591 -13.26 5.35 24.27
C PRO A 591 -12.33 6.35 23.56
N PHE A 592 -11.00 6.17 23.60
CA PHE A 592 -10.03 7.15 23.10
C PHE A 592 -8.91 6.53 22.25
N LYS A 593 -8.37 7.32 21.32
CA LYS A 593 -7.35 6.91 20.33
C LYS A 593 -6.03 6.57 21.02
N LYS A 594 -5.50 5.38 20.74
CA LYS A 594 -4.15 4.96 21.17
C LYS A 594 -3.10 5.50 20.20
N LEU A 595 -1.94 5.87 20.73
CA LEU A 595 -0.80 6.27 19.94
C LEU A 595 -0.30 5.14 19.02
N SER A 596 -0.13 5.44 17.73
CA SER A 596 0.42 4.50 16.74
C SER A 596 1.92 4.36 16.91
N LEU A 597 2.40 3.12 16.93
CA LEU A 597 3.82 2.80 17.06
C LEU A 597 4.60 3.26 15.83
N ALA A 598 3.98 3.19 14.65
CA ALA A 598 4.54 3.74 13.42
C ALA A 598 4.79 5.24 13.53
N ASP A 599 3.89 6.01 14.17
CA ASP A 599 4.06 7.45 14.34
C ASP A 599 5.20 7.77 15.32
N VAL A 600 5.31 7.02 16.42
CA VAL A 600 6.39 7.18 17.40
C VAL A 600 7.75 6.88 16.77
N LEU A 601 7.83 5.81 15.97
CA LEU A 601 9.03 5.48 15.21
C LEU A 601 9.34 6.55 14.18
N MET A 602 8.33 7.08 13.49
CA MET A 602 8.50 8.14 12.49
C MET A 602 9.05 9.40 13.16
N HIS A 603 8.52 9.75 14.33
CA HIS A 603 8.99 10.87 15.10
C HIS A 603 10.48 10.73 15.45
N SER A 604 10.83 9.58 16.02
CA SER A 604 12.19 9.31 16.45
C SER A 604 13.17 9.30 15.27
N LEU A 605 12.79 8.68 14.16
CA LEU A 605 13.63 8.56 12.95
C LEU A 605 13.76 9.86 12.16
N VAL A 606 12.69 10.67 12.07
CA VAL A 606 12.69 11.91 11.26
C VAL A 606 13.20 13.10 12.07
N ASN A 607 12.80 13.24 13.34
CA ASN A 607 13.18 14.37 14.20
C ASN A 607 14.36 14.07 15.12
N GLU A 608 14.94 12.87 15.05
CA GLU A 608 16.11 12.46 15.84
C GLU A 608 15.87 12.53 17.36
N LYS A 609 14.61 12.37 17.77
CA LYS A 609 14.20 12.39 19.18
C LYS A 609 14.43 11.05 19.86
N PRO A 610 14.77 11.05 21.16
CA PRO A 610 14.80 9.82 21.93
C PRO A 610 13.41 9.20 21.93
N LEU A 611 13.35 7.88 21.95
CA LEU A 611 12.09 7.18 22.13
C LEU A 611 11.53 7.40 23.54
N PRO A 612 10.20 7.38 23.70
CA PRO A 612 9.58 7.36 25.02
C PRO A 612 10.07 6.18 25.87
N SER A 613 9.83 6.27 27.18
CA SER A 613 10.34 5.32 28.17
C SER A 613 10.09 3.84 27.78
N LEU A 614 11.12 3.01 27.96
CA LEU A 614 11.20 1.61 27.49
C LEU A 614 10.09 0.69 28.04
N SER A 615 9.44 1.03 29.15
CA SER A 615 8.30 0.28 29.69
C SER A 615 7.04 0.35 28.81
N GLN A 616 7.02 1.23 27.81
CA GLN A 616 5.88 1.46 26.91
C GLN A 616 6.16 1.07 25.45
N PHE A 617 7.42 0.81 25.09
CA PHE A 617 7.80 0.56 23.70
C PHE A 617 8.03 -0.94 23.48
N PRO A 618 7.30 -1.58 22.54
CA PRO A 618 7.32 -3.02 22.44
C PRO A 618 8.63 -3.56 21.84
N SER A 619 9.05 -4.71 22.33
CA SER A 619 10.18 -5.45 21.77
C SER A 619 9.90 -5.93 20.34
N MET A 620 10.86 -5.79 19.44
CA MET A 620 10.74 -6.17 18.02
C MET A 620 11.87 -7.10 17.54
N LYS A 621 11.66 -7.77 16.40
CA LYS A 621 12.69 -8.54 15.67
C LYS A 621 12.67 -8.20 14.19
N VAL A 622 13.83 -8.03 13.56
CA VAL A 622 13.91 -7.91 12.09
C VAL A 622 13.52 -9.25 11.46
N LYS A 623 12.48 -9.26 10.62
CA LYS A 623 11.98 -10.47 9.95
C LYS A 623 12.59 -10.62 8.56
N PHE A 624 12.51 -9.56 7.75
CA PHE A 624 13.07 -9.55 6.40
C PHE A 624 13.34 -8.14 5.86
N TRP A 625 14.21 -8.06 4.85
CA TRP A 625 14.53 -6.82 4.15
C TRP A 625 14.98 -7.08 2.70
N CYS A 626 14.92 -6.05 1.86
CA CYS A 626 15.54 -6.05 0.53
C CYS A 626 15.83 -4.64 0.03
N GLY A 627 16.60 -4.53 -1.06
CA GLY A 627 16.82 -3.26 -1.74
C GLY A 627 15.53 -2.75 -2.37
N ILE A 628 15.37 -1.42 -2.43
CA ILE A 628 14.13 -0.78 -2.91
C ILE A 628 13.84 -1.09 -4.39
N ASN A 629 14.87 -1.36 -5.19
CA ASN A 629 14.72 -1.76 -6.59
C ASN A 629 14.30 -3.23 -6.76
N ASP A 630 14.50 -4.07 -5.74
CA ASP A 630 14.22 -5.50 -5.80
C ASP A 630 12.78 -5.83 -5.37
N VAL A 631 11.91 -4.83 -5.15
CA VAL A 631 10.52 -5.06 -4.71
C VAL A 631 9.49 -4.55 -5.70
N ILE A 632 8.48 -5.38 -5.98
CA ILE A 632 7.23 -5.01 -6.64
C ILE A 632 6.10 -5.17 -5.63
N ALA A 633 5.31 -4.12 -5.45
CA ALA A 633 4.15 -4.11 -4.59
C ALA A 633 2.86 -4.04 -5.42
N SER A 634 1.84 -4.78 -4.99
CA SER A 634 0.53 -4.82 -5.67
C SER A 634 -0.58 -5.01 -4.64
N THR A 635 -1.72 -4.35 -4.82
CA THR A 635 -2.88 -4.40 -3.90
C THR A 635 -3.96 -5.36 -4.39
N TYR A 636 -4.77 -5.88 -3.49
CA TYR A 636 -5.94 -6.72 -3.79
C TYR A 636 -6.94 -6.62 -2.64
N LYS A 637 -8.18 -7.01 -2.88
CA LYS A 637 -9.23 -7.04 -1.84
C LYS A 637 -9.46 -8.47 -1.34
N SER A 638 -9.74 -8.61 -0.05
CA SER A 638 -10.07 -9.90 0.56
C SER A 638 -10.98 -9.72 1.77
N TYR A 639 -11.68 -10.79 2.15
CA TYR A 639 -12.45 -10.83 3.39
C TYR A 639 -11.53 -10.83 4.61
N SER A 640 -11.81 -9.98 5.59
CA SER A 640 -11.11 -9.88 6.87
C SER A 640 -11.99 -10.44 7.99
N PRO A 641 -11.58 -11.55 8.66
CA PRO A 641 -12.29 -12.06 9.83
C PRO A 641 -12.33 -11.07 10.99
N ARG A 642 -11.35 -10.16 11.10
CA ARG A 642 -11.25 -9.17 12.19
C ARG A 642 -12.36 -8.11 12.13
N THR A 643 -12.70 -7.70 10.92
CA THR A 643 -13.68 -6.64 10.65
C THR A 643 -14.99 -7.18 10.09
N SER A 644 -15.02 -8.46 9.72
CA SER A 644 -16.13 -9.13 9.04
C SER A 644 -16.56 -8.43 7.74
N SER A 645 -15.63 -7.75 7.07
CA SER A 645 -15.82 -6.93 5.88
C SER A 645 -14.76 -7.21 4.81
N GLU A 646 -15.02 -6.74 3.60
CA GLU A 646 -14.01 -6.66 2.54
C GLU A 646 -13.01 -5.55 2.88
N GLU A 647 -11.73 -5.90 2.94
CA GLU A 647 -10.63 -5.01 3.30
C GLU A 647 -9.53 -5.07 2.25
N GLU A 648 -8.65 -4.06 2.26
CA GLU A 648 -7.50 -3.98 1.36
C GLU A 648 -6.28 -4.70 1.91
N TYR A 649 -5.63 -5.44 1.03
CA TYR A 649 -4.42 -6.20 1.28
C TYR A 649 -3.34 -5.78 0.29
N ILE A 650 -2.09 -5.93 0.71
CA ILE A 650 -0.92 -5.64 -0.10
C ILE A 650 0.00 -6.85 -0.17
N ARG A 651 0.49 -7.13 -1.38
CA ARG A 651 1.49 -8.15 -1.66
C ARG A 651 2.80 -7.47 -2.00
N PHE A 652 3.88 -7.90 -1.34
CA PHE A 652 5.25 -7.56 -1.70
C PHE A 652 5.94 -8.78 -2.32
N MET A 653 6.47 -8.61 -3.52
CA MET A 653 7.22 -9.62 -4.25
C MET A 653 8.67 -9.15 -4.42
N ASN A 654 9.62 -9.97 -4.01
CA ASN A 654 11.04 -9.71 -4.23
C ASN A 654 11.48 -10.30 -5.57
N VAL A 655 11.93 -9.45 -6.50
CA VAL A 655 12.33 -9.85 -7.86
C VAL A 655 13.79 -10.29 -7.99
N SER A 656 14.54 -10.30 -6.89
CA SER A 656 15.89 -10.86 -6.84
C SER A 656 15.86 -12.38 -6.72
N LYS A 657 16.81 -13.05 -7.36
CA LYS A 657 16.98 -14.51 -7.28
C LYS A 657 17.17 -15.03 -5.85
N ILE A 658 17.68 -14.17 -4.95
CA ILE A 658 17.96 -14.49 -3.55
C ILE A 658 16.68 -14.43 -2.70
N GLY A 659 15.64 -13.73 -3.16
CA GLY A 659 14.44 -13.44 -2.38
C GLY A 659 14.70 -12.39 -1.31
N PHE A 660 13.74 -12.24 -0.39
CA PHE A 660 13.91 -11.42 0.80
C PHE A 660 15.05 -11.95 1.65
N ARG A 661 15.95 -11.06 2.06
CA ARG A 661 17.01 -11.40 3.00
C ARG A 661 16.39 -11.57 4.39
N SER A 662 16.84 -12.59 5.11
CA SER A 662 16.42 -12.88 6.48
C SER A 662 17.61 -13.45 7.25
N THR A 663 17.62 -13.32 8.57
CA THR A 663 18.63 -13.96 9.43
C THR A 663 18.50 -15.48 9.43
N ASN A 664 17.32 -16.02 9.10
CA ASN A 664 17.10 -17.45 8.89
C ASN A 664 17.48 -17.84 7.45
N LEU A 665 18.76 -18.16 7.24
CA LEU A 665 19.33 -18.54 5.93
C LEU A 665 18.63 -19.74 5.24
N ASN A 666 17.92 -20.56 6.00
CA ASN A 666 17.30 -21.79 5.50
C ASN A 666 15.91 -21.58 4.87
N ASN A 667 15.28 -20.40 5.03
CA ASN A 667 13.94 -20.16 4.52
C ASN A 667 13.92 -18.92 3.63
N ARG A 668 14.05 -19.13 2.31
CA ARG A 668 13.96 -18.06 1.32
C ARG A 668 12.51 -17.69 1.10
N THR A 669 12.15 -16.47 1.43
CA THR A 669 10.80 -15.95 1.15
C THR A 669 10.84 -15.03 -0.06
N TYR A 670 9.93 -15.23 -1.01
CA TYR A 670 9.82 -14.41 -2.21
C TYR A 670 8.59 -13.50 -2.20
N THR A 671 7.54 -13.89 -1.47
CA THR A 671 6.26 -13.16 -1.40
C THR A 671 5.80 -12.99 0.04
N GLN A 672 5.30 -11.79 0.35
CA GLN A 672 4.74 -11.43 1.65
C GLN A 672 3.39 -10.76 1.45
N TYR A 673 2.45 -11.09 2.35
CA TYR A 673 1.06 -10.66 2.26
C TYR A 673 0.64 -10.02 3.57
N TYR A 674 0.03 -8.86 3.47
CA TYR A 674 -0.34 -8.04 4.60
C TYR A 674 -1.74 -7.48 4.42
N GLN A 675 -2.52 -7.48 5.48
CA GLN A 675 -3.72 -6.66 5.60
C GLN A 675 -3.29 -5.25 6.01
N VAL A 676 -3.78 -4.23 5.30
CA VAL A 676 -3.57 -2.83 5.67
C VAL A 676 -4.53 -2.50 6.80
N LEU A 677 -3.99 -2.12 7.96
CA LEU A 677 -4.80 -1.74 9.12
C LEU A 677 -5.35 -0.32 8.89
N LYS A 678 -6.68 -0.17 8.90
CA LYS A 678 -7.32 1.14 8.92
C LYS A 678 -7.02 1.78 10.28
N GLN A 679 -6.20 2.83 10.29
CA GLN A 679 -5.88 3.56 11.51
C GLN A 679 -6.96 4.60 11.86
N ASP A 680 -7.77 5.04 10.89
CA ASP A 680 -8.91 5.96 11.06
C ASP A 680 -9.96 5.71 9.94
N ASN A 681 -11.15 6.34 10.01
CA ASN A 681 -12.24 6.26 9.03
C ASN A 681 -11.88 6.78 7.61
N THR A 682 -10.62 7.14 7.36
CA THR A 682 -10.12 7.50 6.03
C THR A 682 -9.76 6.24 5.24
N ASN A 683 -10.02 6.26 3.92
CA ASN A 683 -9.76 5.13 3.03
C ASN A 683 -8.34 4.56 3.19
N PRO A 684 -8.18 3.22 3.13
CA PRO A 684 -6.89 2.54 3.28
C PRO A 684 -5.84 3.05 2.27
N ASP A 685 -4.67 3.42 2.78
CA ASP A 685 -3.58 4.05 2.02
C ASP A 685 -2.66 3.00 1.35
N SER A 686 -3.23 1.88 0.89
CA SER A 686 -2.46 0.80 0.24
C SER A 686 -1.79 1.29 -1.05
N ASN A 687 -2.47 2.18 -1.77
CA ASN A 687 -1.95 2.85 -2.97
C ASN A 687 -0.84 3.84 -2.63
N LYS A 688 -0.93 4.53 -1.50
CA LYS A 688 0.15 5.40 -1.02
C LYS A 688 1.39 4.60 -0.64
N ILE A 689 1.26 3.40 -0.09
CA ILE A 689 2.42 2.52 0.14
C ILE A 689 3.14 2.25 -1.19
N ILE A 690 2.41 1.88 -2.24
CA ILE A 690 2.98 1.65 -3.58
C ILE A 690 3.62 2.93 -4.12
N GLU A 691 2.94 4.07 -3.99
CA GLU A 691 3.45 5.37 -4.44
C GLU A 691 4.74 5.74 -3.71
N LEU A 692 4.82 5.56 -2.39
CA LEU A 692 6.02 5.83 -1.58
C LEU A 692 7.17 4.89 -1.93
N ILE A 693 6.91 3.62 -2.28
CA ILE A 693 7.93 2.71 -2.80
C ILE A 693 8.49 3.23 -4.11
N ASN A 694 7.65 3.67 -5.04
CA ASN A 694 8.11 4.23 -6.32
C ASN A 694 8.84 5.57 -6.15
N LYS A 695 8.36 6.45 -5.28
CA LYS A 695 9.09 7.67 -4.88
C LYS A 695 10.46 7.32 -4.29
N SER A 696 10.55 6.29 -3.47
CA SER A 696 11.82 5.81 -2.92
C SER A 696 12.77 5.30 -4.01
N LYS A 697 12.26 4.59 -5.02
CA LYS A 697 13.06 4.20 -6.20
C LYS A 697 13.59 5.41 -6.99
N VAL A 698 12.79 6.49 -7.10
CA VAL A 698 13.23 7.76 -7.70
C VAL A 698 14.32 8.42 -6.85
N LEU A 699 14.17 8.45 -5.52
CA LEU A 699 15.21 8.97 -4.61
C LEU A 699 16.51 8.16 -4.62
N HIS A 700 16.44 6.88 -4.98
CA HIS A 700 17.58 5.98 -5.04
C HIS A 700 18.48 6.23 -6.28
N LYS A 701 18.01 7.02 -7.24
CA LYS A 701 18.79 7.41 -8.41
C LYS A 701 20.02 8.22 -8.01
N THR A 702 21.13 7.92 -8.65
CA THR A 702 22.45 8.46 -8.32
C THR A 702 22.82 9.65 -9.18
N GLN A 703 22.21 9.77 -10.36
CA GLN A 703 22.50 10.81 -11.33
C GLN A 703 21.42 11.91 -11.35
N PRO A 704 21.74 13.13 -11.80
CA PRO A 704 20.75 14.21 -11.92
C PRO A 704 19.70 13.94 -12.99
N PHE A 705 18.44 14.31 -12.72
CA PHE A 705 17.33 14.20 -13.68
C PHE A 705 16.28 15.29 -13.48
N HIS A 706 15.43 15.47 -14.48
CA HIS A 706 14.16 16.18 -14.34
C HIS A 706 13.03 15.19 -14.07
N LEU A 707 12.13 15.54 -13.15
CA LEU A 707 11.04 14.67 -12.73
C LEU A 707 9.71 15.15 -13.30
N PHE A 708 8.94 14.24 -13.87
CA PHE A 708 7.58 14.49 -14.36
C PHE A 708 6.61 13.47 -13.75
N LYS A 709 5.39 13.91 -13.43
CA LYS A 709 4.31 13.06 -12.94
C LYS A 709 3.07 13.20 -13.83
N SER A 710 2.48 12.06 -14.17
CA SER A 710 1.17 12.02 -14.84
C SER A 710 0.04 12.33 -13.83
N TYR A 711 -0.75 13.38 -14.09
CA TYR A 711 -1.96 13.70 -13.33
C TYR A 711 -3.18 13.00 -13.93
N ASP A 712 -3.36 11.74 -13.55
CA ASP A 712 -4.58 11.00 -13.83
C ASP A 712 -4.90 10.14 -12.59
N ALA A 713 -6.19 9.94 -12.28
CA ALA A 713 -6.66 9.30 -11.06
C ALA A 713 -6.30 7.81 -10.95
N ASN A 714 -5.82 7.25 -12.05
CA ASN A 714 -5.93 5.84 -12.38
C ASN A 714 -4.57 5.11 -12.30
N LEU A 715 -3.57 5.55 -13.07
CA LEU A 715 -2.19 5.05 -13.04
C LEU A 715 -1.20 6.21 -13.03
N HIS A 716 -0.43 6.33 -11.94
CA HIS A 716 0.61 7.34 -11.78
C HIS A 716 1.96 6.87 -12.33
N ILE A 717 2.44 7.51 -13.39
CA ILE A 717 3.77 7.30 -13.96
C ILE A 717 4.69 8.42 -13.48
N TYR A 718 5.78 8.03 -12.84
CA TYR A 718 6.89 8.91 -12.49
C TYR A 718 7.97 8.80 -13.57
N SER A 719 8.08 9.82 -14.41
CA SER A 719 9.03 9.88 -15.51
C SER A 719 10.28 10.65 -15.08
N THR A 720 11.43 9.98 -15.07
CA THR A 720 12.72 10.62 -14.79
C THR A 720 13.47 10.85 -16.09
N ALA A 721 13.67 12.11 -16.48
CA ALA A 721 14.29 12.49 -17.74
C ALA A 721 15.78 12.79 -17.55
N HIS A 722 16.63 12.05 -18.28
CA HIS A 722 18.08 12.07 -18.20
C HIS A 722 18.68 12.36 -19.57
N ASP A 723 19.80 13.09 -19.60
CA ASP A 723 20.68 13.08 -20.76
C ASP A 723 21.31 11.68 -20.92
N LYS A 724 21.48 11.22 -22.15
CA LYS A 724 21.98 9.88 -22.46
C LYS A 724 23.31 9.54 -21.77
N SER A 725 24.26 10.47 -21.79
CA SER A 725 25.58 10.25 -21.16
C SER A 725 25.46 10.01 -19.65
N THR A 726 24.55 10.74 -19.02
CA THR A 726 24.25 10.64 -17.59
C THR A 726 23.52 9.34 -17.27
N TYR A 727 22.59 8.92 -18.14
CA TYR A 727 21.83 7.69 -17.97
C TYR A 727 22.69 6.41 -18.07
N GLU A 728 23.73 6.43 -18.92
CA GLU A 728 24.67 5.32 -19.04
C GLU A 728 25.43 5.06 -17.74
N GLU A 729 25.69 6.10 -16.94
CA GLU A 729 26.33 6.01 -15.62
C GLU A 729 25.36 5.71 -14.47
N GLU A 730 24.04 5.74 -14.70
CA GLU A 730 23.04 5.48 -13.66
C GLU A 730 23.02 4.00 -13.26
N LYS A 731 23.20 3.76 -11.96
CA LYS A 731 23.17 2.41 -11.38
C LYS A 731 21.75 1.94 -11.09
N SER A 732 20.87 2.85 -10.71
CA SER A 732 19.48 2.60 -10.34
C SER A 732 18.53 2.90 -11.52
N LYS A 733 18.59 2.05 -12.54
CA LYS A 733 17.70 2.12 -13.71
C LYS A 733 16.31 1.55 -13.38
N SER A 734 15.28 2.21 -13.89
CA SER A 734 13.88 1.78 -13.81
C SER A 734 13.64 0.53 -14.66
N PRO A 735 12.58 -0.25 -14.40
CA PRO A 735 12.21 -1.40 -15.23
C PRO A 735 11.82 -1.01 -16.67
N PHE A 736 11.53 0.25 -16.95
CA PHE A 736 11.08 0.73 -18.26
C PHE A 736 11.90 1.93 -18.70
N ALA A 737 12.25 1.97 -19.99
CA ALA A 737 13.01 3.06 -20.60
C ALA A 737 12.31 3.58 -21.87
N LEU A 738 12.26 4.90 -22.04
CA LEU A 738 11.70 5.61 -23.19
C LEU A 738 12.78 6.52 -23.79
N PHE A 739 13.23 6.20 -25.00
CA PHE A 739 14.20 6.98 -25.76
C PHE A 739 13.47 7.98 -26.66
N LEU A 740 13.89 9.25 -26.64
CA LEU A 740 13.28 10.33 -27.42
C LEU A 740 14.13 10.66 -28.64
N ASN A 741 13.51 10.63 -29.82
CA ASN A 741 14.15 10.87 -31.13
C ASN A 741 15.43 10.05 -31.35
N GLU A 742 15.50 8.88 -30.71
CA GLU A 742 16.61 7.94 -30.79
C GLU A 742 16.10 6.56 -31.18
N THR A 743 16.93 5.81 -31.90
CA THR A 743 16.63 4.44 -32.32
C THR A 743 17.62 3.47 -31.70
N ILE A 744 17.10 2.34 -31.25
CA ILE A 744 17.92 1.27 -30.69
C ILE A 744 18.17 0.25 -31.79
N LYS A 745 19.44 0.15 -32.19
CA LYS A 745 19.87 -0.73 -33.27
C LYS A 745 19.75 -2.22 -32.91
N ASP A 746 20.01 -2.56 -31.64
CA ASP A 746 19.98 -3.94 -31.14
C ASP A 746 19.32 -3.98 -29.75
N PRO A 747 17.99 -4.15 -29.68
CA PRO A 747 17.28 -4.24 -28.42
C PRO A 747 17.70 -5.45 -27.57
N ALA A 748 18.04 -6.59 -28.21
CA ALA A 748 18.41 -7.81 -27.50
C ALA A 748 19.70 -7.60 -26.70
N LYS A 749 20.73 -7.06 -27.35
CA LYS A 749 21.98 -6.70 -26.68
C LYS A 749 21.78 -5.66 -25.56
N TYR A 750 20.91 -4.68 -25.78
CA TYR A 750 20.61 -3.68 -24.76
C TYR A 750 20.00 -4.29 -23.48
N PHE A 751 19.11 -5.28 -23.62
CA PHE A 751 18.55 -6.02 -22.47
C PHE A 751 19.58 -6.93 -21.78
N GLU A 752 20.56 -7.46 -22.50
CA GLU A 752 21.66 -8.23 -21.92
C GLU A 752 22.57 -7.35 -21.05
N GLU A 753 22.91 -6.15 -21.54
CA GLU A 753 23.72 -5.17 -20.82
C GLU A 753 22.97 -4.52 -19.64
N ASN A 754 21.63 -4.47 -19.71
CA ASN A 754 20.77 -3.85 -18.70
C ASN A 754 19.71 -4.83 -18.19
N PRO A 755 20.09 -5.83 -17.37
CA PRO A 755 19.21 -6.92 -16.97
C PRO A 755 17.96 -6.47 -16.17
N GLN A 756 17.98 -5.30 -15.56
CA GLN A 756 16.87 -4.72 -14.80
C GLN A 756 15.76 -4.12 -15.67
N ILE A 757 16.01 -3.86 -16.96
CA ILE A 757 15.04 -3.25 -17.87
C ILE A 757 14.20 -4.36 -18.54
N TYR A 758 12.88 -4.19 -18.57
CA TYR A 758 11.90 -5.14 -19.09
C TYR A 758 11.15 -4.65 -20.34
N LEU A 759 11.13 -3.33 -20.55
CA LEU A 759 10.53 -2.69 -21.73
C LEU A 759 11.41 -1.53 -22.16
N VAL A 760 11.62 -1.43 -23.47
CA VAL A 760 12.25 -0.28 -24.08
C VAL A 760 11.37 0.26 -25.19
N LEU A 761 11.14 1.57 -25.14
CA LEU A 761 10.33 2.32 -26.09
C LEU A 761 11.19 3.39 -26.76
N CYS A 762 10.89 3.69 -28.01
CA CYS A 762 11.45 4.80 -28.76
C CYS A 762 10.28 5.64 -29.27
N ALA A 763 10.25 6.93 -28.92
CA ALA A 763 9.26 7.88 -29.41
C ALA A 763 9.94 8.94 -30.26
N SER A 764 9.48 9.14 -31.50
CA SER A 764 10.04 10.13 -32.43
C SER A 764 8.93 10.93 -33.10
N PHE A 765 9.14 12.22 -33.31
CA PHE A 765 8.19 13.01 -34.10
C PHE A 765 8.30 12.68 -35.59
N ILE A 766 7.16 12.36 -36.22
CA ILE A 766 7.05 12.29 -37.69
C ILE A 766 6.78 13.70 -38.23
N ASN A 767 5.93 14.45 -37.53
CA ASN A 767 5.60 15.86 -37.79
C ASN A 767 5.14 16.52 -36.47
N ASP A 768 4.75 17.81 -36.51
CA ASP A 768 4.37 18.57 -35.31
C ASP A 768 3.21 17.98 -34.48
N PHE A 769 2.41 17.06 -35.04
CA PHE A 769 1.20 16.51 -34.40
C PHE A 769 1.23 14.99 -34.22
N LYS A 770 2.19 14.29 -34.84
CA LYS A 770 2.23 12.82 -34.87
C LYS A 770 3.54 12.28 -34.34
N ILE A 771 3.44 11.30 -33.46
CA ILE A 771 4.55 10.60 -32.84
C ILE A 771 4.51 9.15 -33.31
N GLU A 772 5.67 8.65 -33.73
CA GLU A 772 5.92 7.22 -33.92
C GLU A 772 6.43 6.63 -32.61
N ILE A 773 5.80 5.54 -32.15
CA ILE A 773 6.25 4.75 -31.00
C ILE A 773 6.64 3.37 -31.48
N VAL A 774 7.89 3.00 -31.20
CA VAL A 774 8.42 1.66 -31.43
C VAL A 774 8.80 1.06 -30.09
N GLY A 775 8.35 -0.15 -29.79
CA GLY A 775 8.56 -0.78 -28.49
C GLY A 775 9.00 -2.23 -28.58
N PHE A 776 9.90 -2.62 -27.68
CA PHE A 776 10.41 -3.98 -27.56
C PHE A 776 10.36 -4.39 -26.09
N ASN A 777 9.82 -5.57 -25.80
CA ASN A 777 9.93 -6.16 -24.47
C ASN A 777 11.10 -7.15 -24.36
N LYS A 778 11.56 -7.39 -23.13
CA LYS A 778 12.70 -8.27 -22.87
C LYS A 778 12.48 -9.72 -23.33
N THR A 779 11.25 -10.22 -23.26
CA THR A 779 10.95 -11.60 -23.67
C THR A 779 10.74 -11.76 -25.18
N ASN A 780 10.82 -10.66 -25.95
CA ASN A 780 10.55 -10.60 -27.38
C ASN A 780 9.17 -11.15 -27.81
N ASN A 781 8.22 -11.20 -26.87
CA ASN A 781 6.83 -11.63 -27.13
C ASN A 781 5.92 -10.45 -27.50
N PHE A 782 6.43 -9.22 -27.37
CA PHE A 782 5.65 -7.99 -27.54
C PHE A 782 6.51 -6.95 -28.26
N THR A 783 6.14 -6.68 -29.51
CA THR A 783 6.69 -5.61 -30.34
C THR A 783 5.58 -4.64 -30.69
N ILE A 784 5.84 -3.34 -30.52
CA ILE A 784 4.87 -2.28 -30.83
C ILE A 784 5.43 -1.43 -31.96
N HIS A 785 4.55 -1.08 -32.89
CA HIS A 785 4.78 -0.05 -33.89
C HIS A 785 3.46 0.70 -34.08
N GLU A 786 3.37 1.90 -33.50
CA GLU A 786 2.15 2.71 -33.52
C GLU A 786 2.47 4.15 -33.93
N ILE A 787 1.56 4.76 -34.68
CA ILE A 787 1.60 6.19 -35.01
C ILE A 787 0.39 6.84 -34.36
N ILE A 788 0.64 7.73 -33.41
CA ILE A 788 -0.38 8.37 -32.58
C ILE A 788 -0.35 9.89 -32.74
N PHE A 789 -1.42 10.56 -32.31
CA PHE A 789 -1.38 12.00 -32.11
C PHE A 789 -0.57 12.34 -30.86
N SER A 790 0.07 13.50 -30.85
CA SER A 790 0.93 13.94 -29.75
C SER A 790 0.20 14.00 -28.40
N GLU A 791 -1.08 14.37 -28.41
CA GLU A 791 -1.94 14.47 -27.23
C GLU A 791 -2.22 13.11 -26.57
N ASP A 792 -2.20 12.03 -27.36
CA ASP A 792 -2.51 10.67 -26.91
C ASP A 792 -1.29 9.92 -26.32
N LEU A 793 -0.10 10.53 -26.33
CA LEU A 793 1.15 9.89 -25.90
C LEU A 793 1.02 9.23 -24.53
N LEU A 794 0.50 9.95 -23.55
CA LEU A 794 0.40 9.45 -22.18
C LEU A 794 -0.59 8.28 -22.08
N LYS A 795 -1.70 8.33 -22.82
CA LYS A 795 -2.70 7.24 -22.85
C LYS A 795 -2.11 5.99 -23.47
N CYS A 796 -1.47 6.13 -24.63
CA CYS A 796 -0.78 5.03 -25.31
C CYS A 796 0.31 4.41 -24.42
N LEU A 797 1.13 5.23 -23.74
CA LEU A 797 2.15 4.74 -22.80
C LEU A 797 1.54 3.90 -21.66
N LYS A 798 0.40 4.33 -21.08
CA LYS A 798 -0.29 3.55 -20.04
C LYS A 798 -0.76 2.20 -20.56
N GLU A 799 -1.37 2.16 -21.74
CA GLU A 799 -1.82 0.90 -22.36
C GLU A 799 -0.65 -0.04 -22.65
N ILE A 800 0.45 0.50 -23.18
CA ILE A 800 1.69 -0.24 -23.44
C ILE A 800 2.26 -0.83 -22.14
N LEU A 801 2.33 -0.05 -21.07
CA LEU A 801 2.82 -0.49 -19.77
C LEU A 801 1.92 -1.55 -19.16
N ALA A 802 0.60 -1.36 -19.20
CA ALA A 802 -0.36 -2.36 -18.72
C ALA A 802 -0.25 -3.68 -19.46
N LYS A 803 -0.17 -3.65 -20.81
CA LYS A 803 0.08 -4.83 -21.64
C LYS A 803 1.42 -5.48 -21.29
N ASN A 804 2.49 -4.71 -21.12
CA ASN A 804 3.80 -5.27 -20.75
C ASN A 804 3.76 -5.98 -19.39
N TYR A 805 3.14 -5.39 -18.38
CA TYR A 805 2.93 -6.04 -17.08
C TYR A 805 2.12 -7.33 -17.22
N PHE A 806 1.06 -7.34 -18.02
CA PHE A 806 0.33 -8.57 -18.31
C PHE A 806 1.26 -9.65 -18.88
N PHE A 807 2.07 -9.35 -19.90
CA PHE A 807 3.05 -10.30 -20.45
C PHE A 807 4.10 -10.74 -19.42
N LEU A 808 4.59 -9.84 -18.56
CA LEU A 808 5.58 -10.15 -17.53
C LEU A 808 5.06 -11.15 -16.50
N PHE A 809 3.77 -11.10 -16.17
CA PHE A 809 3.17 -11.97 -15.16
C PHE A 809 2.52 -13.24 -15.74
N THR A 810 2.41 -13.34 -17.07
CA THR A 810 1.76 -14.49 -17.74
C THR A 810 2.72 -15.36 -18.57
N SER A 811 3.86 -14.81 -19.02
CA SER A 811 4.88 -15.57 -19.74
C SER A 811 5.91 -16.20 -18.80
N TYR A 812 6.53 -17.32 -19.22
CA TYR A 812 7.61 -17.93 -18.45
C TYR A 812 8.88 -17.07 -18.54
N ASN A 813 9.27 -16.45 -17.42
CA ASN A 813 10.42 -15.56 -17.29
C ASN A 813 10.88 -15.49 -15.82
N ALA A 814 11.91 -14.70 -15.53
CA ALA A 814 12.47 -14.58 -14.17
C ALA A 814 11.45 -14.12 -13.10
N ILE A 815 10.47 -13.29 -13.46
CA ILE A 815 9.42 -12.81 -12.55
C ILE A 815 8.44 -13.95 -12.23
N THR A 816 7.96 -14.68 -13.23
CA THR A 816 7.04 -15.80 -13.01
C THR A 816 7.71 -17.00 -12.34
N GLU A 817 9.02 -17.20 -12.53
CA GLU A 817 9.82 -18.16 -11.76
C GLU A 817 9.82 -17.81 -10.26
N ILE A 818 10.04 -16.54 -9.92
CA ILE A 818 10.00 -16.03 -8.55
C ILE A 818 8.60 -16.17 -7.96
N LEU A 819 7.56 -15.81 -8.72
CA LEU A 819 6.17 -15.94 -8.30
C LEU A 819 5.81 -17.41 -8.05
N THR A 820 6.32 -18.33 -8.87
CA THR A 820 6.20 -19.79 -8.68
C THR A 820 6.82 -20.23 -7.35
N GLN A 821 7.99 -19.70 -6.98
CA GLN A 821 8.60 -19.97 -5.66
C GLN A 821 7.78 -19.36 -4.51
N GLY A 822 7.18 -18.18 -4.74
CA GLY A 822 6.23 -17.57 -3.82
C GLY A 822 5.04 -18.49 -3.54
N TYR A 823 4.35 -18.93 -4.59
CA TYR A 823 3.18 -19.83 -4.48
C TYR A 823 3.53 -21.17 -3.85
N LYS A 824 4.71 -21.73 -4.15
CA LYS A 824 5.24 -22.91 -3.45
C LYS A 824 5.30 -22.68 -1.93
N SER A 825 5.83 -21.54 -1.49
CA SER A 825 5.90 -21.20 -0.06
C SER A 825 4.51 -20.98 0.57
N ASP A 826 3.59 -20.39 -0.18
CA ASP A 826 2.21 -20.11 0.24
C ASP A 826 1.44 -21.41 0.48
N LEU A 827 1.57 -22.36 -0.46
CA LEU A 827 0.94 -23.67 -0.37
C LEU A 827 1.56 -24.54 0.71
N SER A 828 2.88 -24.49 0.88
CA SER A 828 3.53 -25.19 2.00
C SER A 828 3.05 -24.66 3.35
N TYR A 829 2.95 -23.33 3.51
CA TYR A 829 2.37 -22.70 4.69
C TYR A 829 0.92 -23.16 4.92
N TYR A 830 0.07 -23.09 3.89
CA TYR A 830 -1.33 -23.50 3.96
C TYR A 830 -1.47 -24.97 4.36
N SER A 831 -0.77 -25.87 3.67
CA SER A 831 -0.78 -27.30 3.99
C SER A 831 -0.27 -27.57 5.41
N ASN A 832 0.80 -26.93 5.86
CA ASN A 832 1.38 -27.18 7.17
C ASN A 832 0.49 -26.71 8.32
N ILE A 833 -0.23 -25.61 8.17
CA ILE A 833 -1.13 -25.11 9.22
C ILE A 833 -2.40 -25.95 9.30
N PHE A 834 -2.96 -26.32 8.15
CA PHE A 834 -4.27 -26.98 8.11
C PHE A 834 -4.21 -28.51 8.05
N SER A 835 -3.03 -29.10 7.83
CA SER A 835 -2.84 -30.58 7.85
C SER A 835 -2.17 -31.10 9.11
N LYS A 836 -1.70 -30.22 10.02
CA LYS A 836 -1.13 -30.64 11.30
C LYS A 836 -2.23 -31.25 12.17
N THR A 837 -2.28 -32.58 12.18
CA THR A 837 -2.98 -33.36 13.19
C THR A 837 -2.51 -32.89 14.57
N ASN A 838 -3.42 -32.57 15.49
CA ASN A 838 -3.14 -32.35 16.91
C ASN A 838 -2.50 -33.61 17.54
N GLN A 839 -1.23 -33.91 17.24
CA GLN A 839 -0.44 -34.95 17.91
C GLN A 839 0.33 -34.42 19.12
N GLN A 840 0.08 -33.17 19.53
CA GLN A 840 0.54 -32.64 20.81
C GLN A 840 -0.64 -32.01 21.56
N LYS A 841 -1.47 -32.87 22.15
CA LYS A 841 -2.23 -32.58 23.36
C LYS A 841 -2.11 -33.76 24.30
#